data_AF-A0A8H3V726-F1
#
_entry.id   AF-A0A8H3V726-F1
#
_cell.length_a   1.000
_cell.length_b   1.000
_cell.length_c   1.000
_cell.angle_alpha   90.00
_cell.angle_beta   90.00
_cell.angle_gamma   90.00
#
_symmetry.space_group_name_H-M   'P 1'
#
loop_
_entity.id
_entity.type
_entity.pdbx_description
1 polymer ?
#
loop_
_entity_poly.entity_id
_entity_poly.type
_entity_poly.pdbx_seq_one_letter_code
_entity_poly.pdbx_strand_id
1 'polypeptide(L)'
;MFMINSLGKWFSGDSSKEAVIEIQEGQLYIVRPHSPKGYSELIYKDARVSIRRTSTEFNYQLIVTKVFEEGEEELIAEEEDVEDSLQNQDEQAFLLDEALEFRVTIRDTGEKVFAWNDLSGSTGDLWEFVCDYNCSSKTVEDFQLAAVRAQFERKYKKDGSRATEDELLEFSFVDEPIPAASPLIHPSDSRSPTLLPSPTSARHIDILAREEEDQEAMASSRSRGKAPAAETPSKAALSTMNTDGRDRLGRVVAELHLYDLGTSAFVQQEPAVEAIVYDLGSFNYWLKVSGSKETWVSRGVEDDLSPVFNFEYLSAIFNVYENDSACSWLLRFKDQSILEEFQQSLMQAMWEHQNQTKWGKIDERSREYVLDAFNDLTLEDADNPDLEQEEEEEELESDDEGLRSEHYDSDEDEDDVVTRDQDGNVNSLLAVGAKHDRSFVVRGNKIGVFKHTPDNHLEFATTISQVKTPKGKLFSPTKVMLHMNDANMILQNQDNPNSVYRMDLETGKVVDEWKVHDDININTFAPEDKFAQLTDQQTFLGLSNNAMYRVDPRLAGNKLVESNMKQYATKGIDFTTATTTEKGYIAVGNSKGDVRLFDRLGVVAKTALPALGDAIIGLDVSADGRWVLATCKTYLLLIDAEQHDGKFEGKLGFEKAFPKDQKPKPYRLGLTPPHIAQFTAETKTGLSFTPAKFNTGPDMKETTIVTSTGPFIITWSMKKVLGKQKEPYSIKRYAEDVKADNFRFGSDKGIIVALPNEVDLVRRAALKRPTRESIAPPAFNAAMTPKARRSRGYLTRNDIVDSPY
;
A
#
# COMPACT_ATOMS: atom_id res chain seq x y z
N MET A 1 -38.35 -9.79 -0.05
CA MET A 1 -38.98 -10.32 1.18
C MET A 1 -37.84 -10.87 2.03
N PHE A 2 -37.29 -9.98 2.85
CA PHE A 2 -36.03 -10.13 3.56
C PHE A 2 -36.25 -10.85 4.90
N MET A 3 -35.38 -11.81 5.22
CA MET A 3 -35.18 -12.34 6.56
C MET A 3 -33.71 -12.11 6.92
N ILE A 4 -33.48 -11.25 7.91
CA ILE A 4 -32.23 -11.08 8.63
C ILE A 4 -32.43 -11.71 10.01
N ASN A 5 -31.55 -12.66 10.33
CA ASN A 5 -31.12 -13.17 11.64
C ASN A 5 -29.80 -13.89 11.30
N SER A 6 -28.66 -13.77 12.00
CA SER A 6 -28.43 -13.47 13.40
C SER A 6 -26.92 -13.27 13.66
N LEU A 7 -26.60 -12.26 14.48
CA LEU A 7 -25.66 -12.23 15.62
C LEU A 7 -24.24 -12.85 15.53
N GLY A 8 -23.25 -12.03 15.92
CA GLY A 8 -22.43 -12.34 17.10
C GLY A 8 -20.93 -12.02 17.03
N LYS A 9 -20.50 -10.90 17.65
CA LYS A 9 -19.21 -10.82 18.36
C LYS A 9 -19.45 -10.18 19.73
N TRP A 10 -19.15 -10.96 20.77
CA TRP A 10 -19.01 -10.55 22.16
C TRP A 10 -17.50 -10.45 22.40
N PHE A 11 -17.00 -9.35 23.00
CA PHE A 11 -16.04 -9.32 24.12
C PHE A 11 -15.63 -7.86 24.41
N SER A 12 -16.21 -7.34 25.51
CA SER A 12 -15.63 -6.42 26.51
C SER A 12 -14.43 -5.52 26.12
N GLY A 13 -14.67 -4.50 25.30
CA GLY A 13 -13.98 -3.21 25.39
C GLY A 13 -14.99 -2.18 25.91
N ASP A 14 -14.55 -1.20 26.70
CA ASP A 14 -15.41 -0.12 27.17
C ASP A 14 -15.89 0.70 25.97
N SER A 15 -17.06 0.35 25.44
CA SER A 15 -17.69 0.92 24.26
C SER A 15 -18.15 2.38 24.45
N SER A 16 -17.85 2.98 25.61
CA SER A 16 -18.22 4.36 25.94
C SER A 16 -17.30 5.43 25.34
N LYS A 17 -16.19 5.04 24.69
CA LYS A 17 -15.24 6.00 24.05
C LYS A 17 -15.28 6.03 22.53
N GLU A 18 -16.01 5.11 21.88
CA GLU A 18 -16.12 5.07 20.42
C GLU A 18 -17.15 6.10 19.92
N ALA A 19 -16.74 6.99 19.02
CA ALA A 19 -17.63 7.97 18.39
C ALA A 19 -18.49 7.29 17.30
N VAL A 20 -19.81 7.50 17.39
CA VAL A 20 -20.80 7.01 16.42
C VAL A 20 -20.67 7.77 15.10
N ILE A 21 -20.41 9.07 15.17
CA ILE A 21 -20.16 9.97 14.04
C ILE A 21 -19.46 11.24 14.57
N GLU A 22 -18.63 11.88 13.74
CA GLU A 22 -17.87 13.07 14.10
C GLU A 22 -17.68 14.01 12.89
N ILE A 23 -17.64 15.31 13.16
CA ILE A 23 -17.23 16.37 12.24
C ILE A 23 -16.00 17.05 12.84
N GLN A 24 -14.89 17.02 12.11
CA GLN A 24 -13.55 17.36 12.61
C GLN A 24 -13.32 18.88 12.77
N GLU A 25 -14.05 19.71 12.03
CA GLU A 25 -13.79 21.16 11.98
C GLU A 25 -15.09 21.96 12.01
N GLY A 26 -15.10 22.99 12.86
CA GLY A 26 -16.18 23.94 13.01
C GLY A 26 -15.97 24.88 14.19
N GLN A 27 -16.99 25.69 14.47
CA GLN A 27 -16.97 26.73 15.48
C GLN A 27 -18.13 26.55 16.44
N LEU A 28 -17.87 26.66 17.74
CA LEU A 28 -18.92 26.58 18.77
C LEU A 28 -19.25 27.97 19.30
N TYR A 29 -20.53 28.32 19.27
CA TYR A 29 -21.08 29.54 19.84
C TYR A 29 -22.14 29.22 20.88
N ILE A 30 -22.31 30.13 21.84
CA ILE A 30 -23.52 30.22 22.67
C ILE A 30 -24.30 31.46 22.27
N VAL A 31 -25.60 31.30 21.99
CA VAL A 31 -26.52 32.36 21.58
C VAL A 31 -27.48 32.63 22.73
N ARG A 32 -27.52 33.88 23.21
CA ARG A 32 -28.33 34.32 24.36
C ARG A 32 -29.20 35.52 23.98
N PRO A 33 -30.37 35.31 23.34
CA PRO A 33 -31.19 36.38 22.78
C PRO A 33 -31.63 37.45 23.78
N HIS A 34 -31.72 37.11 25.07
CA HIS A 34 -32.20 38.00 26.14
C HIS A 34 -31.09 38.49 27.08
N SER A 35 -29.81 38.20 26.78
CA SER A 35 -28.70 38.55 27.67
C SER A 35 -28.28 40.02 27.55
N PRO A 36 -28.10 40.74 28.68
CA PRO A 36 -27.57 42.10 28.65
C PRO A 36 -26.06 42.16 28.36
N LYS A 37 -25.35 41.02 28.32
CA LYS A 37 -23.89 40.95 28.10
C LYS A 37 -23.47 40.78 26.63
N GLY A 38 -24.41 40.48 25.73
CA GLY A 38 -24.14 40.20 24.32
C GLY A 38 -25.09 39.16 23.76
N TYR A 39 -25.39 39.25 22.47
CA TYR A 39 -26.35 38.37 21.78
C TYR A 39 -25.79 36.96 21.51
N SER A 40 -24.49 36.87 21.21
CA SER A 40 -23.77 35.64 20.94
C SER A 40 -22.33 35.75 21.44
N GLU A 41 -21.73 34.61 21.78
CA GLU A 41 -20.36 34.50 22.28
C GLU A 41 -19.71 33.28 21.60
N LEU A 42 -18.55 33.47 20.95
CA LEU A 42 -17.75 32.40 20.37
C LEU A 42 -17.02 31.69 21.52
N ILE A 43 -17.32 30.41 21.72
CA ILE A 43 -16.75 29.58 22.78
C ILE A 43 -15.49 28.88 22.27
N TYR A 44 -15.57 28.23 21.12
CA TYR A 44 -14.41 27.61 20.46
C TYR A 44 -14.28 28.09 19.02
N LYS A 45 -13.14 28.74 18.74
CA LYS A 45 -12.76 29.21 17.40
C LYS A 45 -12.47 28.05 16.44
N ASP A 46 -11.90 26.98 16.97
CA ASP A 46 -11.59 25.76 16.24
C ASP A 46 -12.04 24.59 17.12
N ALA A 47 -12.99 23.79 16.64
CA ALA A 47 -13.60 22.70 17.41
C ALA A 47 -14.09 21.57 16.51
N ARG A 48 -14.14 20.36 17.09
CA ARG A 48 -14.78 19.18 16.52
C ARG A 48 -16.05 18.83 17.29
N VAL A 49 -17.03 18.25 16.62
CA VAL A 49 -18.29 17.79 17.24
C VAL A 49 -18.53 16.31 16.95
N SER A 50 -18.84 15.51 17.97
CA SER A 50 -19.04 14.06 17.88
C SER A 50 -20.26 13.59 18.66
N ILE A 51 -20.83 12.46 18.27
CA ILE A 51 -21.82 11.73 19.06
C ILE A 51 -21.16 10.47 19.61
N ARG A 52 -21.12 10.29 20.93
CA ARG A 52 -20.51 9.13 21.59
C ARG A 52 -21.53 8.33 22.38
N ARG A 53 -21.34 7.01 22.46
CA ARG A 53 -22.10 6.15 23.38
C ARG A 53 -21.64 6.39 24.81
N THR A 54 -22.55 6.35 25.77
CA THR A 54 -22.18 6.34 27.19
C THR A 54 -22.13 4.91 27.72
N SER A 55 -21.60 4.72 28.93
CA SER A 55 -21.66 3.43 29.65
C SER A 55 -23.07 2.99 30.01
N THR A 56 -24.07 3.87 29.88
CA THR A 56 -25.49 3.53 30.09
C THR A 56 -26.17 3.21 28.76
N GLU A 57 -26.85 2.07 28.69
CA GLU A 57 -27.57 1.63 27.49
C GLU A 57 -28.60 2.67 27.03
N PHE A 58 -28.66 2.89 25.72
CA PHE A 58 -29.51 3.89 25.05
C PHE A 58 -29.26 5.34 25.50
N ASN A 59 -28.09 5.65 26.04
CA ASN A 59 -27.68 7.01 26.34
C ASN A 59 -26.46 7.40 25.49
N TYR A 60 -26.58 8.55 24.83
CA TYR A 60 -25.56 9.11 23.94
C TYR A 60 -25.27 10.54 24.34
N GLN A 61 -24.04 11.00 24.10
CA GLN A 61 -23.63 12.38 24.32
C GLN A 61 -23.19 13.02 23.01
N LEU A 62 -23.67 14.24 22.76
CA LEU A 62 -23.10 15.18 21.81
C LEU A 62 -21.93 15.89 22.50
N ILE A 63 -20.73 15.75 21.97
CA ILE A 63 -19.51 16.28 22.57
C ILE A 63 -18.86 17.24 21.58
N VAL A 64 -18.58 18.46 22.03
CA VAL A 64 -17.80 19.45 21.28
C VAL A 64 -16.47 19.65 21.97
N THR A 65 -15.37 19.35 21.29
CA THR A 65 -14.00 19.44 21.81
C THR A 65 -13.27 20.56 21.09
N LYS A 66 -12.57 21.42 21.84
CA LYS A 66 -11.71 22.47 21.29
C LYS A 66 -10.50 21.85 20.57
N VAL A 67 -10.10 22.42 19.44
CA VAL A 67 -8.89 22.06 18.66
C VAL A 67 -7.85 23.16 18.89
N PHE A 68 -6.60 22.80 19.22
CA PHE A 68 -5.50 23.74 19.46
C PHE A 68 -4.74 24.05 18.16
N GLU A 69 -4.31 25.30 17.99
CA GLU A 69 -3.44 25.74 16.88
C GLU A 69 -1.96 25.48 17.25
N GLU A 70 -1.11 25.18 16.27
CA GLU A 70 0.30 24.80 16.47
C GLU A 70 1.06 25.80 17.38
N GLY A 71 1.55 25.31 18.53
CA GLY A 71 2.28 26.10 19.54
C GLY A 71 1.44 26.69 20.69
N GLU A 72 0.11 26.55 20.68
CA GLU A 72 -0.72 26.97 21.83
C GLU A 72 -0.67 25.99 23.02
N GLU A 73 -0.47 24.69 22.78
CA GLU A 73 -0.35 23.67 23.84
C GLU A 73 0.89 23.88 24.72
N GLU A 74 1.99 24.40 24.16
CA GLU A 74 3.22 24.72 24.91
C GLU A 74 3.05 25.92 25.84
N LEU A 75 2.25 26.92 25.45
CA LEU A 75 2.00 28.12 26.27
C LEU A 75 1.10 27.82 27.48
N ILE A 76 0.17 26.87 27.35
CA ILE A 76 -0.72 26.45 28.45
C ILE A 76 0.03 25.55 29.43
N ALA A 77 0.94 24.70 28.94
CA ALA A 77 1.79 23.86 29.77
C ALA A 77 2.78 24.65 30.64
N GLU A 78 3.14 25.88 30.23
CA GLU A 78 4.03 26.76 31.01
C GLU A 78 3.32 27.60 32.09
N GLU A 79 1.98 27.74 32.07
CA GLU A 79 1.27 28.66 32.98
C GLU A 79 0.49 28.06 34.16
N GLU A 80 0.16 26.76 34.25
CA GLU A 80 -0.69 26.28 35.36
C GLU A 80 -0.20 25.02 36.11
N ASP A 81 0.49 25.29 37.22
CA ASP A 81 0.89 24.36 38.29
C ASP A 81 -0.27 24.18 39.31
N VAL A 82 -1.46 23.75 38.85
CA VAL A 82 -2.59 23.43 39.74
C VAL A 82 -3.29 22.13 39.30
N GLU A 83 -2.85 21.03 39.91
CA GLU A 83 -3.50 19.73 39.82
C GLU A 83 -5.01 19.83 40.14
N ASP A 84 -5.81 19.19 39.29
CA ASP A 84 -7.14 18.62 39.58
C ASP A 84 -8.41 19.47 39.30
N SER A 85 -8.39 20.45 38.39
CA SER A 85 -9.65 21.14 37.97
C SER A 85 -9.87 21.49 36.48
N LEU A 86 -8.98 21.13 35.56
CA LEU A 86 -9.06 21.56 34.15
C LEU A 86 -9.60 20.54 33.13
N GLN A 87 -9.80 19.27 33.47
CA GLN A 87 -10.30 18.26 32.49
C GLN A 87 -11.68 18.57 31.87
N ASN A 88 -12.40 19.59 32.35
CA ASN A 88 -13.73 19.97 31.86
C ASN A 88 -13.78 21.33 31.13
N GLN A 89 -12.65 21.99 30.85
CA GLN A 89 -12.68 23.30 30.15
C GLN A 89 -12.61 23.20 28.63
N ASP A 90 -12.04 22.12 28.07
CA ASP A 90 -11.83 21.95 26.62
C ASP A 90 -12.88 21.08 25.93
N GLU A 91 -13.81 20.49 26.68
CA GLU A 91 -14.91 19.67 26.18
C GLU A 91 -16.27 20.14 26.72
N GLN A 92 -17.25 20.31 25.82
CA GLN A 92 -18.66 20.51 26.18
C GLN A 92 -19.44 19.25 25.82
N ALA A 93 -20.03 18.59 26.81
CA ALA A 93 -20.79 17.35 26.62
C ALA A 93 -22.27 17.53 26.97
N PHE A 94 -23.15 17.17 26.03
CA PHE A 94 -24.60 17.29 26.15
C PHE A 94 -25.25 15.93 25.96
N LEU A 95 -26.12 15.52 26.89
CA LEU A 95 -26.86 14.26 26.75
C LEU A 95 -27.92 14.39 25.66
N LEU A 96 -27.89 13.54 24.63
CA LEU A 96 -28.84 13.54 23.51
C LEU A 96 -30.23 13.08 23.97
N ASP A 97 -30.95 14.00 24.58
CA ASP A 97 -32.32 13.90 25.08
C ASP A 97 -33.27 14.72 24.21
N GLU A 98 -34.56 14.38 24.17
CA GLU A 98 -35.56 15.13 23.40
C GLU A 98 -35.64 16.59 23.83
N ALA A 99 -35.34 16.89 25.10
CA ALA A 99 -35.33 18.25 25.63
C ALA A 99 -34.27 19.17 24.98
N LEU A 100 -33.20 18.61 24.37
CA LEU A 100 -32.22 19.40 23.64
C LEU A 100 -32.79 20.04 22.38
N GLU A 101 -33.86 19.44 21.81
CA GLU A 101 -34.44 19.84 20.54
C GLU A 101 -33.36 20.10 19.47
N PHE A 102 -32.54 19.08 19.20
CA PHE A 102 -31.42 19.20 18.26
C PHE A 102 -31.93 19.49 16.84
N ARG A 103 -31.41 20.55 16.23
CA ARG A 103 -31.82 21.07 14.93
C ARG A 103 -30.63 21.18 14.00
N VAL A 104 -30.88 20.92 12.71
CA VAL A 104 -29.88 21.06 11.64
C VAL A 104 -30.46 21.95 10.55
N THR A 105 -29.66 22.90 10.06
CA THR A 105 -30.10 23.85 9.04
C THR A 105 -28.95 24.19 8.10
N ILE A 106 -29.27 24.36 6.83
CA ILE A 106 -28.35 24.95 5.84
C ILE A 106 -28.87 26.37 5.57
N ARG A 107 -28.08 27.37 5.95
CA ARG A 107 -28.42 28.79 5.73
C ARG A 107 -28.33 29.12 4.24
N ASP A 108 -28.96 30.22 3.83
CA ASP A 108 -28.85 30.74 2.45
C ASP A 108 -27.42 31.06 2.03
N THR A 109 -26.54 31.30 3.01
CA THR A 109 -25.09 31.51 2.83
C THR A 109 -24.33 30.22 2.50
N GLY A 110 -24.98 29.05 2.62
CA GLY A 110 -24.35 27.73 2.46
C GLY A 110 -23.74 27.16 3.74
N GLU A 111 -23.78 27.92 4.85
CA GLU A 111 -23.32 27.47 6.17
C GLU A 111 -24.20 26.32 6.67
N LYS A 112 -23.56 25.25 7.15
CA LYS A 112 -24.23 24.10 7.77
C LYS A 112 -24.14 24.26 9.28
N VAL A 113 -25.27 24.26 9.96
CA VAL A 113 -25.37 24.65 11.36
C VAL A 113 -26.13 23.60 12.15
N PHE A 114 -25.57 23.20 13.28
CA PHE A 114 -26.24 22.44 14.33
C PHE A 114 -26.63 23.37 15.47
N ALA A 115 -27.83 23.23 16.00
CA ALA A 115 -28.28 23.99 17.15
C ALA A 115 -29.05 23.12 18.16
N TRP A 116 -28.91 23.43 19.44
CA TRP A 116 -29.65 22.75 20.52
C TRP A 116 -29.83 23.68 21.73
N ASN A 117 -30.90 23.46 22.49
CA ASN A 117 -31.23 24.27 23.65
C ASN A 117 -30.18 24.12 24.77
N ASP A 118 -29.80 25.24 25.40
CA ASP A 118 -28.98 25.22 26.62
C ASP A 118 -29.87 24.93 27.83
N LEU A 119 -29.92 23.66 28.24
CA LEU A 119 -30.71 23.21 29.39
C LEU A 119 -30.20 23.75 30.74
N SER A 120 -28.99 24.31 30.78
CA SER A 120 -28.39 24.91 31.98
C SER A 120 -28.55 26.44 32.04
N GLY A 121 -28.93 27.06 30.92
CA GLY A 121 -29.01 28.50 30.71
C GLY A 121 -30.37 29.12 31.03
N SER A 122 -30.57 30.36 30.58
CA SER A 122 -31.86 31.04 30.67
C SER A 122 -32.81 30.56 29.57
N THR A 123 -34.12 30.73 29.76
CA THR A 123 -35.12 30.36 28.74
C THR A 123 -34.85 31.08 27.42
N GLY A 124 -34.60 30.30 26.36
CA GLY A 124 -34.28 30.79 25.02
C GLY A 124 -32.78 30.86 24.69
N ASP A 125 -31.89 30.48 25.60
CA ASP A 125 -30.46 30.30 25.32
C ASP A 125 -30.23 28.99 24.56
N LEU A 126 -29.36 29.00 23.56
CA LEU A 126 -29.02 27.83 22.75
C LEU A 126 -27.54 27.81 22.35
N TRP A 127 -27.06 26.61 22.02
CA TRP A 127 -25.75 26.39 21.44
C TRP A 127 -25.86 26.31 19.93
N GLU A 128 -24.86 26.85 19.24
CA GLU A 128 -24.76 26.83 17.78
C GLU A 128 -23.36 26.31 17.38
N PHE A 129 -23.31 25.19 16.68
CA PHE A 129 -22.09 24.69 16.05
C PHE A 129 -22.15 24.91 14.54
N VAL A 130 -21.25 25.74 14.02
CA VAL A 130 -21.13 26.05 12.59
C VAL A 130 -20.06 25.13 12.01
N CYS A 131 -20.46 24.21 11.13
CA CYS A 131 -19.50 23.31 10.48
C CYS A 131 -18.62 24.07 9.48
N ASP A 132 -17.38 23.62 9.29
CA ASP A 132 -16.51 24.16 8.25
C ASP A 132 -17.14 24.04 6.84
N TYR A 133 -16.73 24.94 5.93
CA TYR A 133 -17.25 24.99 4.56
C TYR A 133 -17.02 23.67 3.79
N ASN A 134 -15.94 22.94 4.10
CA ASN A 134 -15.62 21.65 3.47
C ASN A 134 -16.51 20.49 3.93
N CYS A 135 -17.27 20.64 5.03
CA CYS A 135 -18.15 19.58 5.52
C CYS A 135 -19.21 19.23 4.47
N SER A 136 -19.37 17.97 4.07
CA SER A 136 -20.35 17.62 3.03
C SER A 136 -21.78 17.67 3.55
N SER A 137 -22.77 18.06 2.72
CA SER A 137 -24.19 18.01 3.13
C SER A 137 -24.64 16.60 3.52
N LYS A 138 -24.04 15.56 2.91
CA LYS A 138 -24.30 14.17 3.28
C LYS A 138 -23.81 13.84 4.70
N THR A 139 -22.63 14.32 5.09
CA THR A 139 -22.11 14.15 6.46
C THR A 139 -23.02 14.82 7.48
N VAL A 140 -23.55 16.00 7.15
CA VAL A 140 -24.52 16.74 7.98
C VAL A 140 -25.85 15.98 8.10
N GLU A 141 -26.35 15.41 7.00
CA GLU A 141 -27.55 14.54 6.97
C GLU A 141 -27.35 13.28 7.83
N ASP A 142 -26.20 12.60 7.69
CA ASP A 142 -25.86 11.41 8.47
C ASP A 142 -25.72 11.74 9.97
N PHE A 143 -25.17 12.91 10.31
CA PHE A 143 -25.05 13.40 11.69
C PHE A 143 -26.41 13.69 12.31
N GLN A 144 -27.31 14.34 11.56
CA GLN A 144 -28.70 14.59 11.98
C GLN A 144 -29.43 13.26 12.25
N LEU A 145 -29.29 12.28 11.36
CA LEU A 145 -29.92 10.97 11.51
C LEU A 145 -29.39 10.23 12.74
N ALA A 146 -28.09 10.31 13.02
CA ALA A 146 -27.49 9.72 14.21
C ALA A 146 -28.02 10.39 15.50
N ALA A 147 -28.16 11.72 15.53
CA ALA A 147 -28.72 12.46 16.66
C ALA A 147 -30.20 12.10 16.92
N VAL A 148 -31.01 12.00 15.87
CA VAL A 148 -32.44 11.63 15.95
C VAL A 148 -32.60 10.19 16.44
N ARG A 149 -31.80 9.24 15.92
CA ARG A 149 -31.80 7.85 16.41
C ARG A 149 -31.40 7.78 17.88
N ALA A 150 -30.37 8.51 18.29
CA ALA A 150 -29.94 8.55 19.69
C ALA A 150 -31.05 9.03 20.64
N GLN A 151 -31.82 10.05 20.25
CA GLN A 151 -32.97 10.54 21.02
C GLN A 151 -34.12 9.51 21.07
N PHE A 152 -34.42 8.86 19.94
CA PHE A 152 -35.40 7.76 19.87
C PHE A 152 -35.03 6.61 20.81
N GLU A 153 -33.79 6.12 20.70
CA GLU A 153 -33.30 5.02 21.53
C GLU A 153 -33.42 5.36 23.00
N ARG A 154 -33.09 6.60 23.37
CA ARG A 154 -33.15 7.08 24.75
C ARG A 154 -34.57 7.15 25.29
N LYS A 155 -35.52 7.73 24.53
CA LYS A 155 -36.93 7.89 24.93
C LYS A 155 -37.64 6.55 25.04
N TYR A 156 -37.44 5.68 24.06
CA TYR A 156 -38.19 4.43 23.93
C TYR A 156 -37.48 3.20 24.49
N LYS A 157 -36.19 3.31 24.83
CA LYS A 157 -35.34 2.19 25.31
C LYS A 157 -35.38 0.99 24.36
N LYS A 158 -35.29 1.29 23.06
CA LYS A 158 -35.33 0.34 21.93
C LYS A 158 -34.21 0.67 20.97
N ASP A 159 -33.78 -0.33 20.20
CA ASP A 159 -32.76 -0.18 19.16
C ASP A 159 -33.25 0.71 17.99
N GLY A 160 -32.46 1.72 17.62
CA GLY A 160 -32.81 2.76 16.65
C GLY A 160 -32.70 2.31 15.20
N SER A 161 -32.08 1.15 14.92
CA SER A 161 -32.01 0.58 13.56
C SER A 161 -33.36 0.02 13.08
N ARG A 162 -34.31 -0.16 14.01
CA ARG A 162 -35.66 -0.70 13.76
C ARG A 162 -36.77 0.35 13.90
N ALA A 163 -36.41 1.61 14.18
CA ALA A 163 -37.37 2.70 14.25
C ALA A 163 -38.01 2.93 12.88
N THR A 164 -39.33 3.12 12.87
CA THR A 164 -40.05 3.53 11.68
C THR A 164 -39.84 5.01 11.39
N GLU A 165 -40.08 5.42 10.15
CA GLU A 165 -39.95 6.81 9.70
C GLU A 165 -40.82 7.77 10.54
N ASP A 166 -42.08 7.39 10.79
CA ASP A 166 -43.02 8.13 11.65
C ASP A 166 -42.51 8.29 13.10
N GLU A 167 -41.78 7.30 13.63
CA GLU A 167 -41.22 7.34 14.98
C GLU A 167 -39.97 8.23 15.08
N LEU A 168 -39.21 8.37 14.01
CA LEU A 168 -38.05 9.27 13.95
C LEU A 168 -38.48 10.73 13.73
N LEU A 169 -39.59 10.96 13.04
CA LEU A 169 -40.17 12.29 12.83
C LEU A 169 -40.57 13.00 14.13
N GLU A 170 -40.85 12.25 15.21
CA GLU A 170 -41.17 12.83 16.52
C GLU A 170 -40.03 13.68 17.11
N PHE A 171 -38.78 13.46 16.66
CA PHE A 171 -37.59 14.20 17.08
C PHE A 171 -37.13 15.23 16.04
N SER A 172 -38.02 15.60 15.11
CA SER A 172 -37.78 16.64 14.11
C SER A 172 -38.36 17.97 14.58
N PHE A 173 -37.53 18.86 15.11
CA PHE A 173 -37.95 20.12 15.75
C PHE A 173 -37.86 21.33 14.82
N VAL A 174 -38.57 21.29 13.69
CA VAL A 174 -38.43 22.25 12.56
C VAL A 174 -39.15 23.59 12.77
N ASP A 175 -40.05 23.69 13.76
CA ASP A 175 -40.99 24.82 13.88
C ASP A 175 -40.42 26.11 14.51
N GLU A 176 -39.18 26.09 15.02
CA GLU A 176 -38.55 27.26 15.66
C GLU A 176 -37.27 27.73 14.93
N PRO A 177 -37.20 28.99 14.47
CA PRO A 177 -36.08 29.49 13.69
C PRO A 177 -34.78 29.60 14.53
N ILE A 178 -33.67 29.11 13.99
CA ILE A 178 -32.34 29.22 14.62
C ILE A 178 -31.83 30.67 14.47
N PRO A 179 -31.63 31.43 15.56
CA PRO A 179 -31.12 32.80 15.50
C PRO A 179 -29.61 32.79 15.20
N ALA A 180 -29.18 33.42 14.10
CA ALA A 180 -27.77 33.37 13.67
C ALA A 180 -26.81 34.11 14.62
N ALA A 181 -25.69 33.47 14.96
CA ALA A 181 -24.69 34.01 15.89
C ALA A 181 -23.86 35.23 15.39
N SER A 182 -23.93 35.63 14.11
CA SER A 182 -23.07 36.69 13.55
C SER A 182 -23.83 37.78 12.78
N PRO A 183 -23.54 39.09 13.01
CA PRO A 183 -23.99 40.18 12.13
C PRO A 183 -23.05 40.30 10.92
N LEU A 184 -23.62 40.26 9.71
CA LEU A 184 -22.90 40.42 8.44
C LEU A 184 -22.09 41.73 8.39
N ILE A 185 -20.76 41.65 8.33
CA ILE A 185 -19.88 42.80 8.09
C ILE A 185 -19.93 43.16 6.59
N HIS A 186 -20.63 44.24 6.25
CA HIS A 186 -20.45 44.95 4.98
C HIS A 186 -19.60 46.22 5.21
N PRO A 187 -18.58 46.51 4.38
CA PRO A 187 -17.85 47.77 4.48
C PRO A 187 -18.62 48.88 3.75
N SER A 188 -19.29 49.78 4.49
CA SER A 188 -19.27 51.26 4.31
C SER A 188 -20.37 52.02 5.07
N ASP A 189 -19.93 52.94 5.92
CA ASP A 189 -20.51 54.21 6.40
C ASP A 189 -22.02 54.39 6.78
N SER A 190 -22.19 54.63 8.09
CA SER A 190 -22.91 55.76 8.73
C SER A 190 -24.42 55.69 9.09
N ARG A 191 -24.66 55.84 10.41
CA ARG A 191 -25.82 56.40 11.16
C ARG A 191 -27.16 55.63 11.23
N SER A 192 -27.55 55.28 12.46
CA SER A 192 -28.82 54.72 12.96
C SER A 192 -30.03 55.69 12.89
N PRO A 193 -31.28 55.32 13.29
CA PRO A 193 -31.78 54.01 13.76
C PRO A 193 -33.13 53.53 13.17
N THR A 194 -33.49 52.30 13.55
CA THR A 194 -34.85 51.70 13.56
C THR A 194 -35.32 51.06 12.25
N LEU A 195 -35.29 49.73 12.20
CA LEU A 195 -36.37 48.82 11.77
C LEU A 195 -35.90 47.37 11.95
N LEU A 196 -36.79 46.52 12.48
CA LEU A 196 -36.58 45.10 12.77
C LEU A 196 -36.14 44.31 11.52
N PRO A 197 -35.14 43.42 11.57
CA PRO A 197 -34.88 42.50 10.47
C PRO A 197 -36.00 41.45 10.37
N SER A 198 -36.52 41.27 9.15
CA SER A 198 -37.51 40.25 8.79
C SER A 198 -36.85 38.85 8.75
N PRO A 199 -37.59 37.74 8.98
CA PRO A 199 -36.98 36.42 9.07
C PRO A 199 -36.39 35.98 7.72
N THR A 200 -35.10 35.67 7.73
CA THR A 200 -34.34 35.09 6.61
C THR A 200 -34.84 33.64 6.36
N SER A 201 -35.16 33.29 5.12
CA SER A 201 -35.71 31.96 4.78
C SER A 201 -34.61 30.89 4.75
N ALA A 202 -34.33 30.25 5.87
CA ALA A 202 -33.44 29.08 5.91
C ALA A 202 -34.08 27.83 5.26
N ARG A 203 -33.27 26.96 4.62
CA ARG A 203 -33.72 25.64 4.15
C ARG A 203 -33.44 24.60 5.24
N HIS A 204 -34.50 24.05 5.81
CA HIS A 204 -34.41 22.88 6.69
C HIS A 204 -34.08 21.63 5.88
N ILE A 205 -33.22 20.78 6.42
CA ILE A 205 -32.96 19.45 5.86
C ILE A 205 -34.12 18.56 6.30
N ASP A 206 -35.06 18.33 5.39
CA ASP A 206 -36.12 17.34 5.55
C ASP A 206 -35.54 15.97 5.19
N ILE A 207 -35.53 15.06 6.17
CA ILE A 207 -34.95 13.71 6.05
C ILE A 207 -35.68 12.90 4.95
N LEU A 208 -36.84 13.37 4.46
CA LEU A 208 -37.77 12.60 3.63
C LEU A 208 -37.93 13.08 2.18
N ALA A 209 -37.29 14.16 1.74
CA ALA A 209 -37.58 14.78 0.44
C ALA A 209 -36.78 14.25 -0.77
N ARG A 210 -36.29 13.00 -0.75
CA ARG A 210 -35.35 12.49 -1.77
C ARG A 210 -35.75 11.17 -2.42
N GLU A 211 -37.03 11.00 -2.78
CA GLU A 211 -37.43 9.90 -3.70
C GLU A 211 -38.39 10.31 -4.84
N GLU A 212 -38.85 11.56 -4.94
CA GLU A 212 -39.81 11.97 -5.98
C GLU A 212 -39.26 13.07 -6.89
N GLU A 213 -38.37 12.77 -7.84
CA GLU A 213 -38.26 13.60 -9.07
C GLU A 213 -37.65 12.92 -10.31
N ASP A 214 -37.19 11.66 -10.25
CA ASP A 214 -36.67 10.93 -11.43
C ASP A 214 -37.63 9.88 -12.03
N GLN A 215 -38.96 10.01 -11.83
CA GLN A 215 -39.95 9.04 -12.34
C GLN A 215 -40.97 9.55 -13.39
N GLU A 216 -40.87 10.78 -13.89
CA GLU A 216 -41.77 11.30 -14.94
C GLU A 216 -41.09 11.65 -16.26
N ALA A 217 -40.26 10.75 -16.81
CA ALA A 217 -39.91 10.83 -18.24
C ALA A 217 -39.46 9.48 -18.81
N MET A 218 -40.33 8.46 -18.83
CA MET A 218 -40.43 7.43 -19.88
C MET A 218 -41.54 6.40 -19.55
N ALA A 219 -42.78 6.88 -19.43
CA ALA A 219 -43.97 6.00 -19.44
C ALA A 219 -44.84 6.31 -20.67
N SER A 220 -44.37 5.88 -21.85
CA SER A 220 -45.21 5.76 -23.04
C SER A 220 -44.87 4.49 -23.81
N SER A 221 -45.91 3.69 -24.03
CA SER A 221 -45.99 2.49 -24.87
C SER A 221 -45.55 1.14 -24.25
N ARG A 222 -46.46 0.54 -23.46
CA ARG A 222 -46.57 -0.92 -23.39
C ARG A 222 -47.17 -1.45 -24.69
N SER A 223 -46.41 -2.23 -25.45
CA SER A 223 -46.97 -3.27 -26.33
C SER A 223 -46.40 -4.63 -25.95
N ARG A 224 -47.32 -5.59 -25.78
CA ARG A 224 -47.12 -6.98 -25.35
C ARG A 224 -45.99 -7.70 -26.11
N GLY A 225 -45.06 -8.30 -25.35
CA GLY A 225 -44.12 -9.31 -25.82
C GLY A 225 -43.50 -10.04 -24.62
N LYS A 226 -43.37 -11.37 -24.70
CA LYS A 226 -42.97 -12.29 -23.61
C LYS A 226 -41.68 -11.90 -22.89
N ALA A 227 -41.65 -12.19 -21.58
CA ALA A 227 -40.48 -12.10 -20.71
C ALA A 227 -39.28 -12.93 -21.20
N PRO A 228 -38.05 -12.45 -20.98
CA PRO A 228 -36.92 -13.24 -20.53
C PRO A 228 -36.62 -12.96 -19.05
N ALA A 229 -36.07 -13.96 -18.38
CA ALA A 229 -35.74 -13.98 -16.96
C ALA A 229 -34.61 -13.00 -16.60
N ALA A 230 -34.61 -12.56 -15.35
CA ALA A 230 -33.56 -11.75 -14.73
C ALA A 230 -32.20 -12.44 -14.80
N GLU A 231 -31.18 -11.71 -15.25
CA GLU A 231 -29.77 -12.12 -15.19
C GLU A 231 -29.20 -11.85 -13.80
N THR A 232 -28.85 -12.92 -13.10
CA THR A 232 -27.97 -12.98 -11.93
C THR A 232 -26.56 -12.49 -12.27
N PRO A 233 -25.78 -11.98 -11.29
CA PRO A 233 -24.39 -11.61 -11.49
C PRO A 233 -23.58 -12.79 -12.04
N SER A 234 -22.69 -12.48 -12.98
CA SER A 234 -22.01 -13.42 -13.87
C SER A 234 -21.34 -14.60 -13.15
N LYS A 235 -21.71 -15.80 -13.60
CA LYS A 235 -21.15 -17.10 -13.21
C LYS A 235 -19.68 -17.21 -13.59
N ALA A 236 -18.88 -17.71 -12.64
CA ALA A 236 -17.58 -18.27 -12.90
C ALA A 236 -17.71 -19.47 -13.87
N ALA A 237 -16.98 -19.45 -15.00
CA ALA A 237 -17.08 -20.47 -16.03
C ALA A 237 -15.90 -21.45 -15.93
N LEU A 238 -16.14 -22.60 -15.31
CA LEU A 238 -15.12 -23.61 -15.02
C LEU A 238 -14.54 -24.28 -16.27
N SER A 239 -13.21 -24.26 -16.38
CA SER A 239 -12.47 -25.31 -17.07
C SER A 239 -12.70 -26.65 -16.34
N THR A 240 -13.62 -27.46 -16.84
CA THR A 240 -13.97 -28.74 -16.21
C THR A 240 -13.00 -29.83 -16.68
N MET A 241 -11.84 -29.94 -16.03
CA MET A 241 -10.93 -31.07 -16.27
C MET A 241 -11.52 -32.35 -15.66
N ASN A 242 -11.53 -33.47 -16.40
CA ASN A 242 -12.02 -34.74 -15.88
C ASN A 242 -11.01 -35.33 -14.88
N THR A 243 -11.38 -35.35 -13.60
CA THR A 243 -10.56 -35.81 -12.47
C THR A 243 -10.82 -37.27 -12.08
N ASP A 244 -11.62 -38.01 -12.84
CA ASP A 244 -11.96 -39.40 -12.53
C ASP A 244 -10.74 -40.33 -12.64
N GLY A 245 -10.49 -41.11 -11.58
CA GLY A 245 -9.41 -42.10 -11.52
C GLY A 245 -8.00 -41.55 -11.26
N ARG A 246 -7.86 -40.27 -10.88
CA ARG A 246 -6.58 -39.64 -10.52
C ARG A 246 -6.22 -39.83 -9.05
N ASP A 247 -4.92 -39.88 -8.76
CA ASP A 247 -4.39 -39.92 -7.40
C ASP A 247 -4.69 -38.61 -6.66
N ARG A 248 -4.98 -38.72 -5.36
CA ARG A 248 -5.38 -37.59 -4.52
C ARG A 248 -4.31 -37.37 -3.45
N LEU A 249 -3.82 -36.14 -3.35
CA LEU A 249 -2.86 -35.75 -2.32
C LEU A 249 -3.55 -35.45 -0.98
N GLY A 250 -4.75 -34.85 -1.03
CA GLY A 250 -5.54 -34.52 0.16
C GLY A 250 -7.00 -34.30 -0.20
N ARG A 251 -7.88 -34.47 0.79
CA ARG A 251 -9.32 -34.28 0.66
C ARG A 251 -9.89 -33.77 1.99
N VAL A 252 -10.41 -32.55 1.98
CA VAL A 252 -10.96 -31.91 3.17
C VAL A 252 -12.37 -31.39 2.92
N VAL A 253 -13.10 -31.15 4.01
CA VAL A 253 -14.41 -30.49 3.99
C VAL A 253 -14.29 -29.14 4.68
N ALA A 254 -14.83 -28.09 4.06
CA ALA A 254 -14.73 -26.71 4.52
C ALA A 254 -15.99 -25.91 4.15
N GLU A 255 -16.15 -24.73 4.72
CA GLU A 255 -17.11 -23.72 4.25
C GLU A 255 -16.46 -22.88 3.15
N LEU A 256 -17.22 -22.49 2.13
CA LEU A 256 -16.72 -21.65 1.04
C LEU A 256 -17.30 -20.24 1.12
N HIS A 257 -16.41 -19.25 1.07
CA HIS A 257 -16.75 -17.84 1.04
C HIS A 257 -16.08 -17.16 -0.17
N LEU A 258 -16.71 -16.13 -0.71
CA LEU A 258 -16.20 -15.30 -1.80
C LEU A 258 -16.06 -13.86 -1.28
N TYR A 259 -14.94 -13.22 -1.60
CA TYR A 259 -14.73 -11.81 -1.26
C TYR A 259 -15.62 -10.92 -2.13
N ASP A 260 -16.41 -10.07 -1.49
CA ASP A 260 -17.24 -9.08 -2.17
C ASP A 260 -16.58 -7.69 -2.09
N LEU A 261 -16.27 -7.11 -3.26
CA LEU A 261 -15.62 -5.80 -3.38
C LEU A 261 -16.51 -4.62 -2.96
N GLY A 262 -17.83 -4.82 -2.83
CA GLY A 262 -18.76 -3.77 -2.41
C GLY A 262 -18.80 -3.59 -0.91
N THR A 263 -18.77 -4.71 -0.18
CA THR A 263 -18.83 -4.81 1.28
C THR A 263 -17.47 -4.96 1.95
N SER A 264 -16.40 -5.17 1.15
CA SER A 264 -15.05 -5.46 1.63
C SER A 264 -14.99 -6.65 2.59
N ALA A 265 -15.85 -7.66 2.38
CA ALA A 265 -16.01 -8.80 3.28
C ALA A 265 -16.16 -10.13 2.54
N PHE A 266 -15.80 -11.23 3.22
CA PHE A 266 -16.03 -12.58 2.71
C PHE A 266 -17.48 -13.02 2.97
N VAL A 267 -18.24 -13.22 1.90
CA VAL A 267 -19.64 -13.66 1.94
C VAL A 267 -19.73 -15.16 1.67
N GLN A 268 -20.42 -15.88 2.55
CA GLN A 268 -20.58 -17.33 2.45
C GLN A 268 -21.38 -17.71 1.20
N GLN A 269 -20.83 -18.61 0.40
CA GLN A 269 -21.45 -19.14 -0.82
C GLN A 269 -22.05 -20.53 -0.59
N GLU A 270 -21.31 -21.42 0.08
CA GLU A 270 -21.79 -22.77 0.38
C GLU A 270 -21.29 -23.24 1.77
N PRO A 271 -22.19 -23.74 2.65
CA PRO A 271 -21.83 -24.17 4.00
C PRO A 271 -20.99 -25.44 4.08
N ALA A 272 -20.91 -26.21 3.00
CA ALA A 272 -20.10 -27.42 2.98
C ALA A 272 -19.64 -27.70 1.56
N VAL A 273 -18.34 -27.55 1.33
CA VAL A 273 -17.66 -27.92 0.10
C VAL A 273 -16.58 -28.96 0.39
N GLU A 274 -16.32 -29.77 -0.62
CA GLU A 274 -15.22 -30.71 -0.66
C GLU A 274 -14.08 -30.10 -1.47
N ALA A 275 -12.93 -29.87 -0.83
CA ALA A 275 -11.71 -29.41 -1.50
C ALA A 275 -10.74 -30.58 -1.66
N ILE A 276 -10.31 -30.85 -2.90
CA ILE A 276 -9.43 -31.95 -3.26
C ILE A 276 -8.26 -31.42 -4.08
N VAL A 277 -7.05 -31.85 -3.72
CA VAL A 277 -5.84 -31.65 -4.51
C VAL A 277 -5.49 -32.96 -5.24
N TYR A 278 -5.53 -32.94 -6.57
CA TYR A 278 -5.22 -34.10 -7.42
C TYR A 278 -3.79 -34.05 -7.95
N ASP A 279 -3.14 -35.21 -8.05
CA ASP A 279 -1.91 -35.42 -8.85
C ASP A 279 -2.32 -35.88 -10.26
N LEU A 280 -2.07 -35.04 -11.26
CA LEU A 280 -2.36 -35.36 -12.67
C LEU A 280 -1.19 -36.08 -13.36
N GLY A 281 -0.07 -36.25 -12.67
CA GLY A 281 1.19 -36.74 -13.22
C GLY A 281 2.04 -35.64 -13.85
N SER A 282 3.31 -35.96 -14.10
CA SER A 282 4.28 -35.04 -14.71
C SER A 282 4.39 -33.69 -13.99
N PHE A 283 4.27 -33.69 -12.65
CA PHE A 283 4.31 -32.50 -11.79
C PHE A 283 3.21 -31.47 -12.09
N ASN A 284 2.06 -31.93 -12.62
CA ASN A 284 0.86 -31.11 -12.75
C ASN A 284 -0.13 -31.51 -11.67
N TYR A 285 -0.65 -30.51 -10.95
CA TYR A 285 -1.60 -30.73 -9.87
C TYR A 285 -2.83 -29.86 -10.07
N TRP A 286 -3.95 -30.28 -9.49
CA TRP A 286 -5.24 -29.64 -9.70
C TRP A 286 -5.98 -29.43 -8.39
N LEU A 287 -6.43 -28.20 -8.14
CA LEU A 287 -7.30 -27.87 -7.02
C LEU A 287 -8.75 -27.87 -7.51
N LYS A 288 -9.59 -28.68 -6.88
CA LYS A 288 -11.02 -28.73 -7.14
C LYS A 288 -11.78 -28.51 -5.84
N VAL A 289 -12.69 -27.54 -5.83
CA VAL A 289 -13.61 -27.24 -4.73
C VAL A 289 -15.03 -27.43 -5.23
N SER A 290 -15.74 -28.43 -4.68
CA SER A 290 -17.09 -28.79 -5.12
C SER A 290 -18.09 -28.76 -3.99
N GLY A 291 -19.24 -28.14 -4.25
CA GLY A 291 -20.39 -28.14 -3.35
C GLY A 291 -21.35 -29.28 -3.65
N SER A 292 -22.56 -29.16 -3.12
CA SER A 292 -23.61 -30.18 -3.27
C SER A 292 -24.23 -30.23 -4.68
N LYS A 293 -24.20 -29.10 -5.41
CA LYS A 293 -24.89 -28.95 -6.71
C LYS A 293 -23.94 -28.71 -7.87
N GLU A 294 -22.81 -28.06 -7.64
CA GLU A 294 -21.84 -27.69 -8.67
C GLU A 294 -20.40 -27.65 -8.14
N THR A 295 -19.45 -27.58 -9.07
CA THR A 295 -18.05 -27.29 -8.74
C THR A 295 -17.87 -25.78 -8.74
N TRP A 296 -17.29 -25.21 -7.69
CA TRP A 296 -17.08 -23.76 -7.55
C TRP A 296 -15.73 -23.31 -8.07
N VAL A 297 -14.68 -24.07 -7.74
CA VAL A 297 -13.31 -23.82 -8.18
C VAL A 297 -12.76 -25.08 -8.82
N SER A 298 -12.15 -24.93 -10.00
CA SER A 298 -11.46 -26.01 -10.71
C SER A 298 -10.32 -25.41 -11.51
N ARG A 299 -9.11 -25.45 -10.97
CA ARG A 299 -7.93 -24.84 -11.60
C ARG A 299 -6.65 -25.63 -11.34
N GLY A 300 -5.64 -25.38 -12.18
CA GLY A 300 -4.28 -25.85 -11.95
C GLY A 300 -3.68 -25.21 -10.69
N VAL A 301 -2.81 -25.98 -10.02
CA VAL A 301 -1.94 -25.47 -8.96
C VAL A 301 -0.70 -24.87 -9.63
N GLU A 302 -0.71 -23.55 -9.77
CA GLU A 302 0.31 -22.74 -10.44
C GLU A 302 0.84 -21.64 -9.48
N ASP A 303 1.91 -20.94 -9.88
CA ASP A 303 2.60 -19.94 -9.05
C ASP A 303 1.70 -18.77 -8.60
N ASP A 304 0.68 -18.46 -9.39
CA ASP A 304 -0.28 -17.37 -9.16
C ASP A 304 -1.36 -17.71 -8.11
N LEU A 305 -1.47 -18.97 -7.67
CA LEU A 305 -2.47 -19.39 -6.68
C LEU A 305 -2.22 -18.74 -5.31
N SER A 306 -0.94 -18.67 -4.91
CA SER A 306 -0.41 -17.98 -3.72
C SER A 306 -1.39 -17.97 -2.51
N PRO A 307 -1.69 -19.14 -1.91
CA PRO A 307 -2.62 -19.24 -0.80
C PRO A 307 -2.07 -18.62 0.49
N VAL A 308 -2.95 -18.00 1.27
CA VAL A 308 -2.68 -17.42 2.59
C VAL A 308 -3.46 -18.19 3.63
N PHE A 309 -2.77 -18.86 4.55
CA PHE A 309 -3.38 -19.66 5.61
C PHE A 309 -3.44 -18.86 6.90
N ASN A 310 -4.57 -18.88 7.59
CA ASN A 310 -4.74 -18.24 8.88
C ASN A 310 -5.20 -19.29 9.90
N PHE A 311 -4.32 -19.62 10.85
CA PHE A 311 -4.57 -20.64 11.86
C PHE A 311 -5.47 -20.16 13.00
N GLU A 312 -5.54 -18.86 13.24
CA GLU A 312 -6.43 -18.27 14.24
C GLU A 312 -7.90 -18.37 13.80
N TYR A 313 -8.19 -18.00 12.56
CA TYR A 313 -9.52 -18.06 11.96
C TYR A 313 -9.81 -19.39 11.26
N LEU A 314 -8.86 -20.32 11.29
CA LEU A 314 -8.92 -21.63 10.64
C LEU A 314 -9.33 -21.51 9.17
N SER A 315 -8.61 -20.71 8.38
CA SER A 315 -9.00 -20.42 7.00
C SER A 315 -7.84 -20.41 6.02
N ALA A 316 -8.15 -20.60 4.74
CA ALA A 316 -7.21 -20.47 3.63
C ALA A 316 -7.82 -19.58 2.55
N ILE A 317 -7.12 -18.52 2.18
CA ILE A 317 -7.55 -17.56 1.17
C ILE A 317 -6.67 -17.72 -0.06
N PHE A 318 -7.26 -17.80 -1.25
CA PHE A 318 -6.53 -17.88 -2.51
C PHE A 318 -7.29 -17.20 -3.63
N ASN A 319 -6.58 -16.80 -4.68
CA ASN A 319 -7.19 -16.14 -5.83
C ASN A 319 -7.47 -17.12 -6.96
N VAL A 320 -8.50 -16.83 -7.74
CA VAL A 320 -8.85 -17.51 -9.00
C VAL A 320 -8.99 -16.44 -10.07
N TYR A 321 -8.30 -16.62 -11.20
CA TYR A 321 -8.31 -15.68 -12.31
C TYR A 321 -9.23 -16.20 -13.42
N GLU A 322 -10.24 -15.40 -13.79
CA GLU A 322 -11.17 -15.69 -14.89
C GLU A 322 -11.42 -14.43 -15.72
N ASN A 323 -11.33 -14.54 -17.05
CA ASN A 323 -11.69 -13.46 -17.99
C ASN A 323 -11.13 -12.08 -17.60
N ASP A 324 -9.82 -12.00 -17.35
CA ASP A 324 -9.09 -10.79 -16.93
C ASP A 324 -9.52 -10.20 -15.58
N SER A 325 -10.29 -10.95 -14.78
CA SER A 325 -10.70 -10.59 -13.41
C SER A 325 -10.14 -11.61 -12.42
N ALA A 326 -9.93 -11.18 -11.18
CA ALA A 326 -9.49 -12.06 -10.09
C ALA A 326 -10.53 -12.05 -8.97
N CYS A 327 -10.81 -13.24 -8.44
CA CYS A 327 -11.73 -13.45 -7.33
C CYS A 327 -10.99 -14.08 -6.16
N SER A 328 -11.15 -13.53 -4.94
CA SER A 328 -10.59 -14.12 -3.73
C SER A 328 -11.59 -15.06 -3.06
N TRP A 329 -11.22 -16.33 -2.96
CA TRP A 329 -11.99 -17.36 -2.29
C TRP A 329 -11.39 -17.65 -0.92
N LEU A 330 -12.23 -17.92 0.08
CA LEU A 330 -11.83 -18.33 1.42
C LEU A 330 -12.47 -19.69 1.74
N LEU A 331 -11.64 -20.65 2.09
CA LEU A 331 -12.04 -21.92 2.71
C LEU A 331 -11.91 -21.79 4.22
N ARG A 332 -13.00 -22.01 4.97
CA ARG A 332 -12.97 -22.05 6.43
C ARG A 332 -13.09 -23.49 6.92
N PHE A 333 -12.17 -23.90 7.78
CA PHE A 333 -12.05 -25.26 8.29
C PHE A 333 -12.63 -25.35 9.69
N LYS A 334 -13.10 -26.56 10.03
CA LYS A 334 -13.72 -26.83 11.33
C LYS A 334 -12.70 -26.81 12.48
N ASP A 335 -11.49 -27.29 12.23
CA ASP A 335 -10.43 -27.42 13.21
C ASP A 335 -9.05 -27.33 12.54
N GLN A 336 -8.03 -27.14 13.37
CA GLN A 336 -6.64 -26.99 12.94
C GLN A 336 -6.13 -28.24 12.19
N SER A 337 -6.56 -29.44 12.58
CA SER A 337 -6.11 -30.67 11.93
C SER A 337 -6.52 -30.75 10.47
N ILE A 338 -7.74 -30.31 10.13
CA ILE A 338 -8.23 -30.28 8.75
C ILE A 338 -7.51 -29.18 7.94
N LEU A 339 -7.26 -28.02 8.55
CA LEU A 339 -6.47 -26.95 7.93
C LEU A 339 -5.05 -27.43 7.59
N GLU A 340 -4.37 -28.08 8.54
CA GLU A 340 -3.03 -28.65 8.34
C GLU A 340 -3.00 -29.73 7.25
N GLU A 341 -4.01 -30.60 7.19
CA GLU A 341 -4.14 -31.59 6.10
C GLU A 341 -4.26 -30.90 4.73
N PHE A 342 -5.13 -29.88 4.63
CA PHE A 342 -5.30 -29.12 3.40
C PHE A 342 -4.01 -28.40 3.00
N GLN A 343 -3.41 -27.69 3.94
CA GLN A 343 -2.16 -26.98 3.74
C GLN A 343 -1.07 -27.91 3.24
N GLN A 344 -0.82 -29.02 3.95
CA GLN A 344 0.21 -29.97 3.56
C GLN A 344 -0.01 -30.48 2.13
N SER A 345 -1.25 -30.85 1.78
CA SER A 345 -1.57 -31.35 0.45
C SER A 345 -1.39 -30.31 -0.65
N LEU A 346 -1.82 -29.07 -0.43
CA LEU A 346 -1.73 -27.99 -1.40
C LEU A 346 -0.28 -27.51 -1.57
N MET A 347 0.42 -27.33 -0.45
CA MET A 347 1.82 -26.91 -0.47
C MET A 347 2.74 -27.96 -1.07
N GLN A 348 2.50 -29.25 -0.79
CA GLN A 348 3.23 -30.32 -1.45
C GLN A 348 3.04 -30.22 -2.97
N ALA A 349 1.81 -30.03 -3.44
CA ALA A 349 1.51 -29.87 -4.86
C ALA A 349 2.25 -28.67 -5.48
N MET A 350 2.20 -27.50 -4.83
CA MET A 350 2.91 -26.30 -5.29
C MET A 350 4.43 -26.53 -5.36
N TRP A 351 5.02 -27.08 -4.30
CA TRP A 351 6.45 -27.32 -4.26
C TRP A 351 6.90 -28.34 -5.30
N GLU A 352 6.16 -29.46 -5.46
CA GLU A 352 6.48 -30.49 -6.46
C GLU A 352 6.33 -29.94 -7.88
N HIS A 353 5.33 -29.09 -8.14
CA HIS A 353 5.13 -28.39 -9.41
C HIS A 353 6.33 -27.51 -9.75
N GLN A 354 6.80 -26.70 -8.80
CA GLN A 354 7.88 -25.74 -9.06
C GLN A 354 9.26 -26.40 -9.15
N ASN A 355 9.55 -27.32 -8.23
CA ASN A 355 10.87 -27.93 -8.11
C ASN A 355 11.06 -29.14 -9.04
N GLN A 356 9.99 -29.57 -9.73
CA GLN A 356 9.99 -30.72 -10.64
C GLN A 356 10.64 -31.96 -9.99
N THR A 357 10.42 -32.09 -8.68
CA THR A 357 11.00 -33.11 -7.80
C THR A 357 9.89 -33.63 -6.92
N LYS A 358 9.84 -34.94 -6.67
CA LYS A 358 8.84 -35.50 -5.76
C LYS A 358 9.23 -35.21 -4.31
N TRP A 359 8.26 -34.74 -3.52
CA TRP A 359 8.32 -34.41 -2.09
C TRP A 359 8.95 -35.55 -1.30
N GLY A 360 8.59 -36.79 -1.64
CA GLY A 360 9.14 -38.03 -1.09
C GLY A 360 10.67 -38.17 -1.20
N LYS A 361 11.33 -37.43 -2.11
CA LYS A 361 12.80 -37.48 -2.29
C LYS A 361 13.56 -36.51 -1.40
N ILE A 362 12.90 -35.48 -0.86
CA ILE A 362 13.52 -34.54 0.07
C ILE A 362 13.57 -35.20 1.46
N ASP A 363 14.55 -34.85 2.28
CA ASP A 363 14.55 -35.26 3.68
C ASP A 363 13.41 -34.59 4.47
N GLU A 364 12.96 -35.26 5.53
CA GLU A 364 11.81 -34.85 6.34
C GLU A 364 11.95 -33.45 6.93
N ARG A 365 13.16 -33.04 7.34
CA ARG A 365 13.42 -31.74 7.95
C ARG A 365 13.36 -30.60 6.95
N SER A 366 13.82 -30.85 5.72
CA SER A 366 13.65 -29.88 4.65
C SER A 366 12.18 -29.72 4.26
N ARG A 367 11.37 -30.79 4.35
CA ARG A 367 9.90 -30.69 4.17
C ARG A 367 9.27 -29.86 5.29
N GLU A 368 9.64 -30.15 6.53
CA GLU A 368 9.18 -29.39 7.70
C GLU A 368 9.56 -27.91 7.58
N TYR A 369 10.80 -27.59 7.21
CA TYR A 369 11.22 -26.21 6.95
C TYR A 369 10.40 -25.52 5.85
N VAL A 370 10.05 -26.23 4.77
CA VAL A 370 9.18 -25.68 3.72
C VAL A 370 7.78 -25.44 4.27
N LEU A 371 7.17 -26.38 4.99
CA LEU A 371 5.84 -26.20 5.60
C LEU A 371 5.83 -25.07 6.63
N ASP A 372 6.80 -25.07 7.54
CA ASP A 372 6.97 -24.06 8.59
C ASP A 372 7.22 -22.67 8.05
N ALA A 373 8.01 -22.55 6.98
CA ALA A 373 8.18 -21.28 6.31
C ALA A 373 6.78 -20.76 5.98
N PHE A 374 5.98 -21.49 5.20
CA PHE A 374 4.64 -21.05 4.79
C PHE A 374 3.63 -20.81 5.91
N ASN A 375 3.86 -21.33 7.12
CA ASN A 375 3.06 -21.00 8.31
C ASN A 375 3.32 -19.57 8.81
N ASP A 376 4.58 -19.20 8.97
CA ASP A 376 5.01 -17.86 9.45
C ASP A 376 5.00 -16.82 8.30
N LEU A 377 4.72 -17.25 7.07
CA LEU A 377 4.55 -16.41 5.89
C LEU A 377 3.25 -15.55 5.94
N THR A 378 2.49 -15.61 7.04
CA THR A 378 1.37 -14.71 7.34
C THR A 378 1.66 -13.96 8.63
N LEU A 379 1.79 -12.63 8.53
CA LEU A 379 1.97 -11.76 9.69
C LEU A 379 0.77 -11.93 10.64
N GLU A 380 1.04 -12.40 11.86
CA GLU A 380 0.05 -12.71 12.90
C GLU A 380 -0.40 -11.45 13.62
N ASP A 381 -1.65 -11.44 14.11
CA ASP A 381 -2.32 -10.31 14.80
C ASP A 381 -1.65 -9.93 16.14
N ALA A 382 -0.42 -9.42 16.11
CA ALA A 382 0.19 -8.77 17.24
C ALA A 382 -0.35 -7.33 17.28
N ASP A 383 -1.54 -7.17 17.87
CA ASP A 383 -2.10 -5.86 18.22
C ASP A 383 -1.10 -5.12 19.13
N ASN A 384 -0.27 -4.29 18.51
CA ASN A 384 0.66 -3.40 19.21
C ASN A 384 0.33 -1.96 18.83
N PRO A 385 -0.65 -1.33 19.51
CA PRO A 385 -1.12 0.02 19.21
C PRO A 385 0.00 1.06 19.34
N ASP A 386 1.02 0.80 20.17
CA ASP A 386 2.16 1.70 20.35
C ASP A 386 2.98 1.83 19.05
N LEU A 387 3.12 0.75 18.28
CA LEU A 387 3.83 0.77 17.00
C LEU A 387 3.05 1.52 15.91
N GLU A 388 1.71 1.55 15.97
CA GLU A 388 0.86 2.32 15.05
C GLU A 388 0.90 3.81 15.38
N GLN A 389 0.80 4.19 16.66
CA GLN A 389 0.89 5.58 17.11
C GLN A 389 2.26 6.19 16.82
N GLU A 390 3.36 5.51 17.16
CA GLU A 390 4.71 6.04 16.89
C GLU A 390 4.99 6.27 15.40
N GLU A 391 4.40 5.46 14.50
CA GLU A 391 4.55 5.69 13.05
C GLU A 391 3.61 6.77 12.51
N GLU A 392 2.39 6.89 13.05
CA GLU A 392 1.52 8.03 12.75
C GLU A 392 2.16 9.34 13.22
N GLU A 393 2.82 9.35 14.38
CA GLU A 393 3.63 10.48 14.86
C GLU A 393 4.87 10.74 13.97
N GLU A 394 5.64 9.71 13.56
CA GLU A 394 6.76 9.89 12.62
C GLU A 394 6.30 10.37 11.22
N GLU A 395 5.10 9.97 10.77
CA GLU A 395 4.50 10.46 9.52
C GLU A 395 4.05 11.92 9.65
N LEU A 396 3.44 12.30 10.79
CA LEU A 396 3.01 13.67 11.12
C LEU A 396 4.21 14.63 11.36
N GLU A 397 5.29 14.18 12.01
CA GLU A 397 6.53 14.94 12.17
C GLU A 397 7.25 15.21 10.82
N SER A 398 6.87 14.48 9.76
CA SER A 398 7.50 14.59 8.44
C SER A 398 6.78 15.52 7.46
N ASP A 399 5.64 16.10 7.87
CA ASP A 399 4.91 17.16 7.15
C ASP A 399 5.58 18.53 7.32
N ASP A 400 6.90 18.60 7.09
CA ASP A 400 7.54 19.85 6.71
C ASP A 400 6.97 20.22 5.33
N GLU A 401 5.91 21.05 5.35
CA GLU A 401 5.39 21.74 4.18
C GLU A 401 6.54 22.51 3.53
N GLY A 402 7.21 21.87 2.58
CA GLY A 402 8.26 22.46 1.77
C GLY A 402 7.78 23.79 1.20
N LEU A 403 8.36 24.86 1.76
CA LEU A 403 8.18 26.26 1.42
C LEU A 403 7.98 26.47 -0.08
N ARG A 404 6.90 27.18 -0.43
CA ARG A 404 6.70 27.80 -1.74
C ARG A 404 7.88 28.74 -2.05
N SER A 405 8.64 28.45 -3.11
CA SER A 405 9.49 29.46 -3.72
C SER A 405 8.75 30.16 -4.87
N GLU A 406 8.77 31.49 -4.82
CA GLU A 406 8.26 32.35 -5.88
C GLU A 406 9.24 32.41 -7.07
N HIS A 407 8.66 32.35 -8.27
CA HIS A 407 9.11 32.95 -9.53
C HIS A 407 10.58 32.74 -9.98
N TYR A 408 10.74 32.08 -11.12
CA TYR A 408 11.67 32.55 -12.16
C TYR A 408 10.98 32.52 -13.52
N ASP A 409 10.92 33.71 -14.12
CA ASP A 409 10.65 33.94 -15.53
C ASP A 409 11.89 33.48 -16.32
N SER A 410 11.71 32.59 -17.31
CA SER A 410 12.52 32.64 -18.53
C SER A 410 11.76 32.01 -19.69
N ASP A 411 11.33 32.89 -20.58
CA ASP A 411 10.88 32.67 -21.95
C ASP A 411 11.38 31.35 -22.59
N GLU A 412 10.49 30.39 -22.81
CA GLU A 412 10.51 29.53 -24.01
C GLU A 412 9.06 29.20 -24.40
N ASP A 413 8.75 29.42 -25.68
CA ASP A 413 7.42 29.25 -26.28
C ASP A 413 6.89 27.82 -26.08
N GLU A 414 5.82 27.68 -25.29
CA GLU A 414 5.01 26.46 -25.19
C GLU A 414 4.15 26.30 -26.44
N ASP A 415 4.63 25.55 -27.43
CA ASP A 415 3.77 24.82 -28.37
C ASP A 415 4.53 23.57 -28.88
N ASP A 416 3.89 22.40 -28.76
CA ASP A 416 4.31 21.04 -29.19
C ASP A 416 5.29 20.25 -28.30
N VAL A 417 4.89 19.90 -27.06
CA VAL A 417 5.53 18.78 -26.33
C VAL A 417 4.93 17.45 -26.83
N VAL A 418 5.63 16.80 -27.76
CA VAL A 418 5.36 15.42 -28.15
C VAL A 418 5.78 14.52 -26.99
N THR A 419 4.85 14.10 -26.12
CA THR A 419 5.13 13.27 -24.93
C THR A 419 5.37 11.78 -25.24
N ARG A 420 5.46 11.40 -26.52
CA ARG A 420 5.73 10.03 -26.96
C ARG A 420 6.72 10.02 -28.13
N ASP A 421 7.96 9.65 -27.83
CA ASP A 421 8.98 9.32 -28.84
C ASP A 421 8.40 8.32 -29.87
N GLN A 422 8.62 8.56 -31.16
CA GLN A 422 8.12 7.68 -32.24
C GLN A 422 8.87 6.33 -32.33
N ASP A 423 9.93 6.15 -31.54
CA ASP A 423 10.83 4.99 -31.62
C ASP A 423 10.30 3.73 -30.89
N GLY A 424 9.27 3.87 -30.05
CA GLY A 424 8.63 2.79 -29.31
C GLY A 424 9.44 2.23 -28.14
N ASN A 425 10.57 2.84 -27.78
CA ASN A 425 11.34 2.45 -26.60
C ASN A 425 10.67 2.98 -25.32
N VAL A 426 10.87 2.30 -24.20
CA VAL A 426 10.41 2.74 -22.88
C VAL A 426 11.56 2.65 -21.88
N ASN A 427 11.45 3.39 -20.77
CA ASN A 427 12.40 3.28 -19.66
C ASN A 427 12.45 1.83 -19.16
N SER A 428 13.64 1.33 -18.83
CA SER A 428 13.86 -0.08 -18.49
C SER A 428 14.74 -0.32 -17.27
N LEU A 429 15.67 0.57 -16.94
CA LEU A 429 16.58 0.43 -15.81
C LEU A 429 16.78 1.77 -15.11
N LEU A 430 17.00 1.74 -13.79
CA LEU A 430 17.33 2.88 -12.96
C LEU A 430 18.62 2.59 -12.18
N ALA A 431 19.56 3.54 -12.20
CA ALA A 431 20.74 3.54 -11.34
C ALA A 431 20.82 4.86 -10.56
N VAL A 432 20.97 4.78 -9.24
CA VAL A 432 21.01 5.95 -8.36
C VAL A 432 22.45 6.20 -7.92
N GLY A 433 22.93 7.41 -8.17
CA GLY A 433 24.25 7.90 -7.75
C GLY A 433 24.31 8.10 -6.25
N ALA A 434 25.46 7.78 -5.68
CA ALA A 434 25.73 7.87 -4.26
C ALA A 434 26.51 9.15 -3.90
N LYS A 435 27.21 9.77 -4.87
CA LYS A 435 28.12 10.89 -4.64
C LYS A 435 27.70 12.18 -5.34
N HIS A 436 27.12 12.08 -6.52
CA HIS A 436 26.88 13.24 -7.40
C HIS A 436 25.40 13.66 -7.48
N ASP A 437 24.55 13.19 -6.56
CA ASP A 437 23.11 13.52 -6.51
C ASP A 437 22.44 13.40 -7.88
N ARG A 438 22.69 12.27 -8.56
CA ARG A 438 22.22 12.01 -9.92
C ARG A 438 21.59 10.63 -10.02
N SER A 439 20.55 10.52 -10.83
CA SER A 439 19.96 9.26 -11.25
C SER A 439 20.05 9.09 -12.75
N PHE A 440 20.25 7.84 -13.17
CA PHE A 440 20.42 7.47 -14.55
C PHE A 440 19.34 6.48 -14.96
N VAL A 441 18.57 6.82 -15.98
CA VAL A 441 17.47 5.99 -16.49
C VAL A 441 17.77 5.52 -17.90
N VAL A 442 17.83 4.21 -18.10
CA VAL A 442 18.08 3.60 -19.42
C VAL A 442 16.76 3.50 -20.18
N ARG A 443 16.76 3.93 -21.45
CA ARG A 443 15.65 3.81 -22.40
C ARG A 443 16.20 3.36 -23.75
N GLY A 444 16.02 2.08 -24.08
CA GLY A 444 16.65 1.50 -25.27
C GLY A 444 18.16 1.73 -25.27
N ASN A 445 18.67 2.47 -26.27
CA ASN A 445 20.07 2.83 -26.42
C ASN A 445 20.39 4.28 -25.99
N LYS A 446 19.54 4.90 -25.16
CA LYS A 446 19.73 6.23 -24.55
C LYS A 446 19.77 6.10 -23.02
N ILE A 447 20.43 7.04 -22.34
CA ILE A 447 20.43 7.12 -20.86
C ILE A 447 20.11 8.56 -20.44
N GLY A 448 18.98 8.76 -19.74
CA GLY A 448 18.60 10.04 -19.15
C GLY A 448 19.33 10.26 -17.84
N VAL A 449 19.83 11.47 -17.63
CA VAL A 449 20.53 11.90 -16.43
C VAL A 449 19.66 12.92 -15.72
N PHE A 450 19.28 12.61 -14.49
CA PHE A 450 18.43 13.46 -13.66
C PHE A 450 19.21 13.89 -12.43
N LYS A 451 19.22 15.18 -12.14
CA LYS A 451 19.87 15.76 -10.97
C LYS A 451 18.86 15.85 -9.83
N HIS A 452 19.28 15.57 -8.61
CA HIS A 452 18.45 15.76 -7.42
C HIS A 452 18.65 17.20 -6.93
N THR A 453 17.56 17.91 -6.69
CA THR A 453 17.62 19.27 -6.14
C THR A 453 17.57 19.24 -4.61
N PRO A 454 18.05 20.31 -3.93
CA PRO A 454 17.91 20.44 -2.48
C PRO A 454 16.45 20.36 -2.01
N ASP A 455 15.52 20.89 -2.82
CA ASP A 455 14.08 20.95 -2.55
C ASP A 455 13.36 19.60 -2.78
N ASN A 456 14.13 18.51 -2.91
CA ASN A 456 13.62 17.15 -3.10
C ASN A 456 12.79 16.97 -4.39
N HIS A 457 13.20 17.64 -5.47
CA HIS A 457 12.71 17.42 -6.83
C HIS A 457 13.79 16.76 -7.71
N LEU A 458 13.36 16.19 -8.83
CA LEU A 458 14.25 15.79 -9.91
C LEU A 458 14.27 16.87 -10.98
N GLU A 459 15.43 17.09 -11.60
CA GLU A 459 15.61 17.96 -12.75
C GLU A 459 16.28 17.16 -13.87
N PHE A 460 15.72 17.17 -15.08
CA PHE A 460 16.39 16.56 -16.22
C PHE A 460 17.64 17.38 -16.55
N ALA A 461 18.81 16.73 -16.47
CA ALA A 461 20.09 17.39 -16.75
C ALA A 461 20.51 17.20 -18.21
N THR A 462 20.53 15.95 -18.68
CA THR A 462 20.97 15.65 -20.06
C THR A 462 20.62 14.23 -20.49
N THR A 463 20.79 13.97 -21.78
CA THR A 463 20.66 12.67 -22.42
C THR A 463 22.01 12.20 -22.92
N ILE A 464 22.44 11.02 -22.48
CA ILE A 464 23.51 10.28 -23.13
C ILE A 464 22.88 9.50 -24.30
N SER A 465 22.98 10.07 -25.49
CA SER A 465 22.46 9.48 -26.72
C SER A 465 23.40 8.42 -27.30
N GLN A 466 22.84 7.45 -28.03
CA GLN A 466 23.58 6.51 -28.86
C GLN A 466 24.62 5.68 -28.08
N VAL A 467 24.17 4.98 -27.03
CA VAL A 467 24.98 3.98 -26.35
C VAL A 467 25.46 2.95 -27.37
N LYS A 468 26.76 3.01 -27.66
CA LYS A 468 27.42 2.21 -28.70
C LYS A 468 28.70 1.62 -28.17
N THR A 469 29.03 0.43 -28.64
CA THR A 469 30.32 -0.20 -28.34
C THR A 469 31.47 0.68 -28.85
N PRO A 470 32.71 0.46 -28.37
CA PRO A 470 33.89 1.17 -28.91
C PRO A 470 34.07 0.97 -30.43
N LYS A 471 33.49 -0.11 -30.98
CA LYS A 471 33.46 -0.42 -32.42
C LYS A 471 32.31 0.27 -33.18
N GLY A 472 31.50 1.09 -32.50
CA GLY A 472 30.41 1.87 -33.10
C GLY A 472 29.05 1.17 -33.22
N LYS A 473 28.90 -0.06 -32.72
CA LYS A 473 27.62 -0.79 -32.76
C LYS A 473 26.70 -0.31 -31.62
N LEU A 474 25.51 0.19 -31.93
CA LEU A 474 24.50 0.54 -30.93
C LEU A 474 24.00 -0.70 -30.18
N PHE A 475 23.71 -0.56 -28.90
CA PHE A 475 23.07 -1.60 -28.10
C PHE A 475 22.24 -0.98 -26.97
N SER A 476 21.26 -1.75 -26.48
CA SER A 476 20.46 -1.41 -25.32
C SER A 476 21.01 -2.16 -24.10
N PRO A 477 21.50 -1.45 -23.05
CA PRO A 477 22.02 -2.11 -21.87
C PRO A 477 20.94 -2.95 -21.16
N THR A 478 21.25 -4.19 -20.79
CA THR A 478 20.34 -5.06 -20.01
C THR A 478 20.59 -5.00 -18.51
N LYS A 479 21.77 -4.53 -18.11
CA LYS A 479 22.13 -4.28 -16.72
C LYS A 479 23.15 -3.15 -16.65
N VAL A 480 23.01 -2.32 -15.62
CA VAL A 480 23.90 -1.20 -15.35
C VAL A 480 24.32 -1.19 -13.89
N MET A 481 25.53 -0.68 -13.61
CA MET A 481 26.03 -0.44 -12.25
C MET A 481 26.97 0.75 -12.28
N LEU A 482 26.74 1.71 -11.38
CA LEU A 482 27.66 2.84 -11.18
C LEU A 482 28.92 2.36 -10.47
N HIS A 483 30.05 2.96 -10.83
CA HIS A 483 31.35 2.46 -10.44
C HIS A 483 32.37 3.60 -10.32
N MET A 484 33.39 3.40 -9.48
CA MET A 484 34.46 4.36 -9.23
C MET A 484 33.96 5.78 -8.89
N ASN A 485 33.31 5.96 -7.74
CA ASN A 485 32.76 7.26 -7.30
C ASN A 485 31.76 7.87 -8.29
N ASP A 486 30.88 7.07 -8.88
CA ASP A 486 29.92 7.52 -9.93
C ASP A 486 30.59 8.15 -11.18
N ALA A 487 31.89 7.94 -11.40
CA ALA A 487 32.58 8.43 -12.58
C ALA A 487 32.35 7.52 -13.80
N ASN A 488 32.12 6.23 -13.56
CA ASN A 488 31.91 5.24 -14.61
C ASN A 488 30.59 4.50 -14.43
N MET A 489 30.05 4.01 -15.54
CA MET A 489 28.95 3.05 -15.54
C MET A 489 29.36 1.79 -16.29
N ILE A 490 29.18 0.64 -15.64
CA ILE A 490 29.40 -0.67 -16.25
C ILE A 490 28.11 -1.12 -16.91
N LEU A 491 28.18 -1.49 -18.19
CA LEU A 491 27.04 -1.83 -19.02
C LEU A 491 27.15 -3.28 -19.53
N GLN A 492 26.07 -4.03 -19.42
CA GLN A 492 25.93 -5.34 -20.03
C GLN A 492 25.24 -5.26 -21.40
N ASN A 493 25.69 -6.07 -22.36
CA ASN A 493 25.03 -6.20 -23.66
C ASN A 493 24.64 -7.67 -23.88
N GLN A 494 23.35 -7.93 -24.13
CA GLN A 494 22.85 -9.28 -24.38
C GLN A 494 23.46 -9.95 -25.62
N ASP A 495 23.86 -9.16 -26.63
CA ASP A 495 24.51 -9.67 -27.85
C ASP A 495 25.94 -10.18 -27.61
N ASN A 496 26.57 -9.79 -26.50
CA ASN A 496 27.94 -10.17 -26.16
C ASN A 496 28.01 -10.57 -24.67
N PRO A 497 27.49 -11.75 -24.31
CA PRO A 497 27.34 -12.19 -22.92
C PRO A 497 28.68 -12.47 -22.21
N ASN A 498 29.81 -12.42 -22.93
CA ASN A 498 31.15 -12.69 -22.42
C ASN A 498 31.94 -11.41 -22.12
N SER A 499 31.33 -10.23 -22.33
CA SER A 499 31.99 -8.94 -22.15
C SER A 499 31.08 -7.95 -21.43
N VAL A 500 31.68 -7.00 -20.74
CA VAL A 500 31.00 -5.79 -20.27
C VAL A 500 31.67 -4.56 -20.86
N TYR A 501 30.96 -3.44 -20.83
CA TYR A 501 31.44 -2.18 -21.39
C TYR A 501 31.57 -1.14 -20.29
N ARG A 502 32.63 -0.34 -20.33
CA ARG A 502 32.79 0.80 -19.43
C ARG A 502 32.39 2.06 -20.16
N MET A 503 31.38 2.75 -19.63
CA MET A 503 31.05 4.12 -19.99
C MET A 503 31.68 5.07 -19.00
N ASP A 504 32.34 6.09 -19.52
CA ASP A 504 32.75 7.28 -18.77
C ASP A 504 31.56 8.26 -18.74
N LEU A 505 31.10 8.60 -17.53
CA LEU A 505 29.92 9.43 -17.33
C LEU A 505 30.20 10.92 -17.51
N GLU A 506 31.46 11.36 -17.43
CA GLU A 506 31.83 12.74 -17.74
C GLU A 506 31.70 13.01 -19.24
N THR A 507 32.16 12.07 -20.07
CA THR A 507 32.09 12.19 -21.54
C THR A 507 30.83 11.59 -22.16
N GLY A 508 30.06 10.79 -21.41
CA GLY A 508 28.89 10.06 -21.89
C GLY A 508 29.22 9.01 -22.95
N LYS A 509 30.45 8.49 -22.98
CA LYS A 509 30.91 7.57 -24.03
C LYS A 509 31.34 6.23 -23.45
N VAL A 510 31.04 5.17 -24.18
CA VAL A 510 31.64 3.86 -23.93
C VAL A 510 33.09 3.90 -24.38
N VAL A 511 34.00 3.89 -23.41
CA VAL A 511 35.44 4.05 -23.63
C VAL A 511 36.17 2.72 -23.72
N ASP A 512 35.67 1.67 -23.06
CA ASP A 512 36.28 0.33 -23.09
C ASP A 512 35.29 -0.81 -23.29
N GLU A 513 35.80 -1.90 -23.85
CA GLU A 513 35.19 -3.23 -23.91
C GLU A 513 36.05 -4.19 -23.07
N TRP A 514 35.50 -4.73 -21.99
CA TRP A 514 36.15 -5.66 -21.09
C TRP A 514 35.66 -7.08 -21.38
N LYS A 515 36.47 -7.82 -22.13
CA LYS A 515 36.24 -9.26 -22.33
C LYS A 515 36.51 -10.00 -21.02
N VAL A 516 35.46 -10.55 -20.42
CA VAL A 516 35.55 -11.24 -19.14
C VAL A 516 36.26 -12.58 -19.33
N HIS A 517 35.74 -13.43 -20.23
CA HIS A 517 36.28 -14.76 -20.52
C HIS A 517 35.77 -15.29 -21.87
N ASP A 518 36.50 -16.21 -22.51
CA ASP A 518 36.10 -16.84 -23.78
C ASP A 518 34.85 -17.71 -23.67
N ASP A 519 34.80 -18.60 -22.67
CA ASP A 519 33.73 -19.60 -22.51
C ASP A 519 32.76 -19.34 -21.35
N ILE A 520 33.01 -18.32 -20.52
CA ILE A 520 32.24 -18.07 -19.30
C ILE A 520 31.50 -16.74 -19.47
N ASN A 521 30.18 -16.85 -19.53
CA ASN A 521 29.31 -15.69 -19.62
C ASN A 521 29.29 -14.93 -18.28
N ILE A 522 29.08 -13.63 -18.38
CA ILE A 522 28.70 -12.79 -17.25
C ILE A 522 27.20 -12.52 -17.36
N ASN A 523 26.40 -13.23 -16.56
CA ASN A 523 24.95 -13.08 -16.52
C ASN A 523 24.54 -11.89 -15.67
N THR A 524 25.25 -11.67 -14.56
CA THR A 524 25.01 -10.56 -13.64
C THR A 524 26.32 -10.16 -12.98
N PHE A 525 26.36 -8.92 -12.49
CA PHE A 525 27.46 -8.39 -11.69
C PHE A 525 26.93 -7.60 -10.50
N ALA A 526 27.79 -7.47 -9.50
CA ALA A 526 27.55 -6.75 -8.25
C ALA A 526 28.85 -6.08 -7.79
N PRO A 527 28.77 -5.01 -6.97
CA PRO A 527 29.95 -4.43 -6.34
C PRO A 527 30.60 -5.44 -5.37
N GLU A 528 31.89 -5.25 -5.03
CA GLU A 528 32.56 -6.16 -4.08
C GLU A 528 32.07 -6.04 -2.65
N ASP A 529 31.57 -4.87 -2.28
CA ASP A 529 30.87 -4.57 -1.04
C ASP A 529 29.74 -3.56 -1.30
N LYS A 530 28.80 -3.42 -0.36
CA LYS A 530 27.57 -2.62 -0.54
C LYS A 530 27.85 -1.17 -0.93
N PHE A 531 28.96 -0.59 -0.45
CA PHE A 531 29.29 0.82 -0.63
C PHE A 531 30.48 1.05 -1.57
N ALA A 532 30.92 0.03 -2.32
CA ALA A 532 32.06 0.14 -3.22
C ALA A 532 31.89 1.26 -4.27
N GLN A 533 30.64 1.63 -4.60
CA GLN A 533 30.29 2.76 -5.46
C GLN A 533 30.88 4.10 -4.95
N LEU A 534 31.04 4.27 -3.63
CA LEU A 534 31.66 5.44 -2.99
C LEU A 534 33.19 5.44 -3.02
N THR A 535 33.80 4.38 -3.56
CA THR A 535 35.26 4.20 -3.56
C THR A 535 35.81 4.27 -4.98
N ASP A 536 37.14 4.32 -5.12
CA ASP A 536 37.85 4.23 -6.40
C ASP A 536 38.13 2.77 -6.82
N GLN A 537 37.48 1.80 -6.15
CA GLN A 537 37.63 0.40 -6.46
C GLN A 537 37.26 0.11 -7.92
N GLN A 538 38.14 -0.62 -8.60
CA GLN A 538 37.97 -0.93 -10.03
C GLN A 538 37.44 -2.34 -10.27
N THR A 539 37.67 -3.25 -9.32
CA THR A 539 37.24 -4.63 -9.43
C THR A 539 35.79 -4.77 -8.97
N PHE A 540 35.11 -5.80 -9.47
CA PHE A 540 33.73 -6.11 -9.11
C PHE A 540 33.46 -7.60 -9.25
N LEU A 541 32.31 -8.06 -8.75
CA LEU A 541 31.90 -9.46 -8.82
C LEU A 541 31.19 -9.75 -10.12
N GLY A 542 31.61 -10.82 -10.80
CA GLY A 542 30.93 -11.39 -11.95
C GLY A 542 30.34 -12.76 -11.63
N LEU A 543 29.13 -13.00 -12.12
CA LEU A 543 28.41 -14.26 -11.95
C LEU A 543 27.95 -14.81 -13.29
N SER A 544 28.12 -16.12 -13.45
CA SER A 544 27.59 -16.93 -14.56
C SER A 544 26.51 -17.89 -14.03
N ASN A 545 26.01 -18.80 -14.85
CA ASN A 545 25.01 -19.81 -14.44
C ASN A 545 25.45 -20.63 -13.21
N ASN A 546 26.74 -20.94 -13.06
CA ASN A 546 27.23 -21.83 -12.02
C ASN A 546 28.59 -21.41 -11.43
N ALA A 547 29.09 -20.22 -11.77
CA ALA A 547 30.37 -19.73 -11.26
C ALA A 547 30.27 -18.28 -10.80
N MET A 548 31.03 -17.96 -9.75
CA MET A 548 31.29 -16.60 -9.31
C MET A 548 32.79 -16.34 -9.39
N TYR A 549 33.16 -15.14 -9.80
CA TYR A 549 34.55 -14.74 -10.01
C TYR A 549 34.69 -13.23 -9.85
N ARG A 550 35.93 -12.77 -9.69
CA ARG A 550 36.27 -11.36 -9.68
C ARG A 550 36.58 -10.93 -11.10
N VAL A 551 36.09 -9.76 -11.48
CA VAL A 551 36.47 -9.09 -12.72
C VAL A 551 37.43 -7.96 -12.39
N ASP A 552 38.65 -8.02 -12.93
CA ASP A 552 39.66 -6.98 -12.76
C ASP A 552 40.00 -6.35 -14.13
N PRO A 553 39.58 -5.10 -14.37
CA PRO A 553 39.80 -4.44 -15.66
C PRO A 553 41.29 -4.20 -15.96
N ARG A 554 42.17 -4.26 -14.95
CA ARG A 554 43.61 -4.01 -15.08
C ARG A 554 44.38 -5.19 -15.67
N LEU A 555 43.79 -6.38 -15.70
CA LEU A 555 44.42 -7.57 -16.29
C LEU A 555 44.60 -7.41 -17.81
N ALA A 556 45.70 -7.94 -18.34
CA ALA A 556 45.90 -8.01 -19.80
C ALA A 556 45.08 -9.16 -20.39
N GLY A 557 44.32 -8.91 -21.47
CA GLY A 557 43.46 -9.93 -22.08
C GLY A 557 42.15 -10.13 -21.31
N ASN A 558 41.86 -11.38 -20.92
CA ASN A 558 40.65 -11.75 -20.17
C ASN A 558 40.67 -11.11 -18.78
N LYS A 559 39.53 -10.53 -18.39
CA LYS A 559 39.41 -9.77 -17.11
C LYS A 559 38.98 -10.63 -15.93
N LEU A 560 38.62 -11.89 -16.15
CA LEU A 560 38.29 -12.84 -15.09
C LEU A 560 39.54 -13.23 -14.29
N VAL A 561 39.48 -13.09 -12.97
CA VAL A 561 40.54 -13.52 -12.05
C VAL A 561 40.35 -15.00 -11.69
N GLU A 562 41.07 -15.89 -12.36
CA GLU A 562 40.91 -17.35 -12.22
C GLU A 562 41.15 -17.85 -10.78
N SER A 563 42.09 -17.25 -10.06
CA SER A 563 42.41 -17.62 -8.66
C SER A 563 41.26 -17.37 -7.69
N ASN A 564 40.30 -16.51 -8.06
CA ASN A 564 39.11 -16.22 -7.27
C ASN A 564 37.84 -16.85 -7.85
N MET A 565 37.95 -17.64 -8.91
CA MET A 565 36.81 -18.31 -9.51
C MET A 565 36.37 -19.51 -8.68
N LYS A 566 35.11 -19.50 -8.25
CA LYS A 566 34.44 -20.67 -7.72
C LYS A 566 33.36 -21.13 -8.69
N GLN A 567 33.60 -22.25 -9.35
CA GLN A 567 32.59 -22.93 -10.18
C GLN A 567 32.01 -24.15 -9.46
N TYR A 568 30.69 -24.29 -9.54
CA TYR A 568 29.95 -25.41 -8.98
C TYR A 568 29.77 -26.51 -10.02
N ALA A 569 30.04 -27.75 -9.61
CA ALA A 569 29.86 -28.93 -10.46
C ALA A 569 28.38 -29.24 -10.76
N THR A 570 27.47 -28.81 -9.88
CA THR A 570 26.03 -28.99 -10.05
C THR A 570 25.56 -28.20 -11.27
N LYS A 571 25.01 -28.91 -12.26
CA LYS A 571 24.40 -28.32 -13.44
C LYS A 571 23.03 -27.73 -13.10
N GLY A 572 22.66 -26.62 -13.74
CA GLY A 572 21.36 -25.97 -13.54
C GLY A 572 21.18 -25.39 -12.14
N ILE A 573 22.22 -24.76 -11.58
CA ILE A 573 22.05 -23.87 -10.42
C ILE A 573 21.41 -22.57 -10.89
N ASP A 574 21.88 -22.04 -12.02
CA ASP A 574 21.40 -20.85 -12.71
C ASP A 574 21.25 -19.63 -11.79
N PHE A 575 22.40 -19.11 -11.34
CA PHE A 575 22.45 -17.86 -10.58
C PHE A 575 21.82 -16.70 -11.36
N THR A 576 20.89 -16.01 -10.72
CA THR A 576 20.08 -14.93 -11.31
C THR A 576 20.49 -13.57 -10.79
N THR A 577 20.82 -13.47 -9.50
CA THR A 577 21.08 -12.20 -8.82
C THR A 577 22.11 -12.37 -7.71
N ALA A 578 22.80 -11.27 -7.39
CA ALA A 578 23.74 -11.20 -6.28
C ALA A 578 23.82 -9.80 -5.72
N THR A 579 24.17 -9.73 -4.44
CA THR A 579 24.42 -8.48 -3.71
C THR A 579 25.49 -8.72 -2.65
N THR A 580 26.01 -7.65 -2.07
CA THR A 580 27.08 -7.69 -1.08
C THR A 580 26.78 -6.82 0.12
N THR A 581 27.30 -7.21 1.28
CA THR A 581 27.22 -6.42 2.52
C THR A 581 28.34 -5.38 2.57
N GLU A 582 28.32 -4.47 3.54
CA GLU A 582 29.42 -3.51 3.77
C GLU A 582 30.77 -4.21 4.00
N LYS A 583 30.76 -5.39 4.63
CA LYS A 583 31.97 -6.20 4.87
C LYS A 583 32.43 -7.00 3.64
N GLY A 584 31.71 -6.91 2.52
CA GLY A 584 31.98 -7.69 1.31
C GLY A 584 31.56 -9.17 1.40
N TYR A 585 30.63 -9.50 2.31
CA TYR A 585 29.98 -10.81 2.28
C TYR A 585 29.02 -10.88 1.09
N ILE A 586 28.89 -12.06 0.48
CA ILE A 586 28.17 -12.19 -0.79
C ILE A 586 26.91 -13.02 -0.56
N ALA A 587 25.77 -12.51 -1.03
CA ALA A 587 24.52 -13.25 -1.11
C ALA A 587 24.19 -13.50 -2.59
N VAL A 588 23.79 -14.72 -2.92
CA VAL A 588 23.44 -15.11 -4.29
C VAL A 588 22.11 -15.86 -4.32
N GLY A 589 21.23 -15.40 -5.21
CA GLY A 589 19.95 -16.02 -5.52
C GLY A 589 20.01 -16.76 -6.85
N ASN A 590 19.11 -17.72 -7.04
CA ASN A 590 19.03 -18.48 -8.29
C ASN A 590 17.60 -18.67 -8.80
N SER A 591 17.50 -19.22 -10.02
CA SER A 591 16.21 -19.45 -10.69
C SER A 591 15.35 -20.54 -10.05
N LYS A 592 15.85 -21.23 -9.03
CA LYS A 592 15.15 -22.29 -8.30
C LYS A 592 14.67 -21.84 -6.92
N GLY A 593 15.02 -20.64 -6.46
CA GLY A 593 14.65 -20.14 -5.14
C GLY A 593 15.70 -20.33 -4.05
N ASP A 594 16.87 -20.90 -4.36
CA ASP A 594 17.95 -21.05 -3.38
C ASP A 594 18.61 -19.69 -3.10
N VAL A 595 18.88 -19.42 -1.82
CA VAL A 595 19.73 -18.31 -1.37
C VAL A 595 21.00 -18.86 -0.73
N ARG A 596 22.16 -18.41 -1.22
CA ARG A 596 23.48 -18.85 -0.75
C ARG A 596 24.28 -17.69 -0.19
N LEU A 597 24.84 -17.90 1.00
CA LEU A 597 25.57 -16.88 1.76
C LEU A 597 27.06 -17.24 1.87
N PHE A 598 27.94 -16.28 1.60
CA PHE A 598 29.38 -16.44 1.53
C PHE A 598 30.11 -15.40 2.40
N ASP A 599 31.14 -15.84 3.13
CA ASP A 599 32.04 -14.94 3.86
C ASP A 599 33.04 -14.22 2.93
N ARG A 600 33.28 -14.76 1.74
CA ARG A 600 34.19 -14.21 0.73
C ARG A 600 33.98 -14.87 -0.64
N LEU A 601 34.58 -14.29 -1.66
CA LEU A 601 34.66 -14.89 -3.00
C LEU A 601 35.62 -16.10 -3.04
N GLY A 602 35.36 -17.07 -3.91
CA GLY A 602 36.26 -18.20 -4.18
C GLY A 602 36.08 -19.42 -3.28
N VAL A 603 35.15 -19.37 -2.31
CA VAL A 603 34.86 -20.47 -1.37
C VAL A 603 33.48 -21.07 -1.60
N VAL A 604 33.20 -22.19 -0.95
CA VAL A 604 31.84 -22.75 -0.88
C VAL A 604 31.00 -21.91 0.08
N ALA A 605 29.71 -21.78 -0.19
CA ALA A 605 28.76 -21.08 0.68
C ALA A 605 28.84 -21.63 2.12
N LYS A 606 28.77 -20.73 3.10
CA LYS A 606 28.62 -21.15 4.52
C LYS A 606 27.21 -21.64 4.77
N THR A 607 26.24 -20.92 4.24
CA THR A 607 24.82 -21.23 4.36
C THR A 607 24.22 -21.38 2.97
N ALA A 608 23.43 -22.43 2.79
CA ALA A 608 22.52 -22.59 1.66
C ALA A 608 21.11 -22.76 2.23
N LEU A 609 20.30 -21.73 2.05
CA LEU A 609 18.89 -21.74 2.42
C LEU A 609 18.13 -22.44 1.30
N PRO A 610 17.34 -23.48 1.62
CA PRO A 610 16.63 -24.24 0.61
C PRO A 610 15.54 -23.38 -0.03
N ALA A 611 15.28 -23.62 -1.31
CA ALA A 611 14.20 -22.99 -2.03
C ALA A 611 12.82 -23.15 -1.35
N LEU A 612 12.09 -22.05 -1.28
CA LEU A 612 10.69 -22.00 -0.82
C LEU A 612 9.68 -22.04 -1.96
N GLY A 613 10.12 -22.27 -3.20
CA GLY A 613 9.23 -22.51 -4.32
C GLY A 613 9.54 -21.68 -5.56
N ASP A 614 9.74 -20.38 -5.41
CA ASP A 614 9.82 -19.46 -6.54
C ASP A 614 11.25 -19.02 -6.88
N ALA A 615 11.47 -18.68 -8.15
CA ALA A 615 12.73 -18.10 -8.63
C ALA A 615 13.04 -16.76 -7.93
N ILE A 616 14.29 -16.60 -7.47
CA ILE A 616 14.75 -15.31 -6.94
C ILE A 616 15.08 -14.38 -8.11
N ILE A 617 14.26 -13.34 -8.31
CA ILE A 617 14.42 -12.35 -9.38
C ILE A 617 15.18 -11.09 -8.91
N GLY A 618 15.19 -10.84 -7.60
CA GLY A 618 15.85 -9.71 -6.96
C GLY A 618 16.46 -10.13 -5.63
N LEU A 619 17.58 -9.50 -5.25
CA LEU A 619 18.22 -9.75 -3.97
C LEU A 619 18.85 -8.44 -3.47
N ASP A 620 18.65 -8.15 -2.19
CA ASP A 620 19.29 -7.06 -1.48
C ASP A 620 19.65 -7.48 -0.05
N VAL A 621 20.58 -6.78 0.60
CA VAL A 621 21.02 -7.09 1.96
C VAL A 621 21.19 -5.81 2.76
N SER A 622 20.92 -5.84 4.07
CA SER A 622 21.27 -4.71 4.94
C SER A 622 22.79 -4.51 4.98
N ALA A 623 23.25 -3.29 5.30
CA ALA A 623 24.67 -2.95 5.35
C ALA A 623 25.47 -3.88 6.26
N ASP A 624 24.94 -4.17 7.46
CA ASP A 624 25.53 -5.07 8.45
C ASP A 624 25.47 -6.56 8.04
N GLY A 625 24.62 -6.91 7.06
CA GLY A 625 24.37 -8.26 6.60
C GLY A 625 23.40 -9.06 7.47
N ARG A 626 22.69 -8.44 8.42
CA ARG A 626 21.67 -9.10 9.24
C ARG A 626 20.44 -9.47 8.41
N TRP A 627 19.94 -8.58 7.56
CA TRP A 627 18.75 -8.83 6.77
C TRP A 627 19.10 -9.18 5.33
N VAL A 628 18.54 -10.28 4.84
CA VAL A 628 18.62 -10.66 3.41
C VAL A 628 17.21 -10.60 2.82
N LEU A 629 17.03 -9.72 1.84
CA LEU A 629 15.77 -9.50 1.14
C LEU A 629 15.83 -10.20 -0.22
N ALA A 630 15.00 -11.23 -0.40
CA ALA A 630 14.85 -11.97 -1.65
C ALA A 630 13.50 -11.62 -2.29
N THR A 631 13.51 -11.22 -3.56
CA THR A 631 12.31 -10.91 -4.35
C THR A 631 11.94 -12.11 -5.21
N CYS A 632 10.71 -12.60 -5.07
CA CYS A 632 10.06 -13.54 -5.97
C CYS A 632 9.01 -12.79 -6.81
N LYS A 633 8.36 -13.48 -7.75
CA LYS A 633 7.35 -12.86 -8.62
C LYS A 633 6.17 -12.28 -7.84
N THR A 634 5.64 -13.02 -6.86
CA THR A 634 4.38 -12.67 -6.15
C THR A 634 4.56 -12.37 -4.67
N TYR A 635 5.79 -12.43 -4.14
CA TYR A 635 6.11 -12.11 -2.75
C TYR A 635 7.59 -11.80 -2.57
N LEU A 636 7.94 -11.24 -1.42
CA LEU A 636 9.31 -11.07 -0.94
C LEU A 636 9.56 -12.00 0.26
N LEU A 637 10.81 -12.35 0.48
CA LEU A 637 11.29 -13.07 1.65
C LEU A 637 12.30 -12.19 2.38
N LEU A 638 11.99 -11.82 3.62
CA LEU A 638 12.92 -11.15 4.51
C LEU A 638 13.50 -12.17 5.48
N ILE A 639 14.79 -12.47 5.35
CA ILE A 639 15.50 -13.49 6.12
C ILE A 639 16.38 -12.82 7.17
N ASP A 640 16.23 -13.19 8.44
CA ASP A 640 17.21 -12.87 9.47
C ASP A 640 18.42 -13.80 9.34
N ALA A 641 19.56 -13.25 8.94
CA ALA A 641 20.81 -13.96 8.81
C ALA A 641 21.57 -14.08 10.13
N GLU A 642 21.11 -13.49 11.24
CA GLU A 642 21.74 -13.62 12.55
C GLU A 642 21.30 -14.91 13.27
N GLN A 643 22.26 -15.57 13.93
CA GLN A 643 21.98 -16.72 14.80
C GLN A 643 21.64 -16.23 16.21
N HIS A 644 20.44 -16.54 16.68
CA HIS A 644 19.91 -16.08 17.99
C HIS A 644 20.15 -17.05 19.15
N ASP A 645 20.65 -18.25 18.89
CA ASP A 645 20.88 -19.26 19.92
C ASP A 645 22.06 -20.17 19.53
N GLY A 646 22.52 -20.96 20.50
CA GLY A 646 23.51 -21.99 20.31
C GLY A 646 24.95 -21.47 20.26
N LYS A 647 25.85 -22.32 19.75
CA LYS A 647 27.31 -22.08 19.81
C LYS A 647 27.76 -20.82 19.05
N PHE A 648 27.00 -20.39 18.06
CA PHE A 648 27.36 -19.28 17.19
C PHE A 648 26.37 -18.11 17.31
N GLU A 649 25.71 -17.97 18.47
CA GLU A 649 24.90 -16.80 18.80
C GLU A 649 25.61 -15.49 18.44
N GLY A 650 24.88 -14.56 17.80
CA GLY A 650 25.38 -13.28 17.29
C GLY A 650 26.27 -13.38 16.03
N LYS A 651 26.44 -14.58 15.44
CA LYS A 651 27.13 -14.75 14.16
C LYS A 651 26.15 -14.78 13.00
N LEU A 652 26.59 -14.22 11.87
CA LEU A 652 25.81 -14.21 10.65
C LEU A 652 25.93 -15.55 9.91
N GLY A 653 24.87 -15.90 9.19
CA GLY A 653 24.79 -17.00 8.23
C GLY A 653 25.84 -16.93 7.12
N PHE A 654 26.38 -15.73 6.88
CA PHE A 654 27.53 -15.48 6.00
C PHE A 654 28.85 -16.01 6.57
N GLU A 655 29.03 -15.96 7.89
CA GLU A 655 30.27 -16.38 8.57
C GLU A 655 30.23 -17.86 8.99
N LYS A 656 29.07 -18.28 9.53
CA LYS A 656 28.84 -19.61 10.08
C LYS A 656 27.55 -20.18 9.51
N ALA A 657 27.59 -21.46 9.16
CA ALA A 657 26.37 -22.17 8.76
C ALA A 657 25.39 -22.17 9.93
N PHE A 658 24.10 -21.98 9.63
CA PHE A 658 23.05 -22.27 10.60
C PHE A 658 23.08 -23.76 10.98
N PRO A 659 22.91 -24.10 12.27
CA PRO A 659 22.60 -25.46 12.69
C PRO A 659 21.40 -26.01 11.93
N LYS A 660 21.35 -27.33 11.75
CA LYS A 660 20.34 -27.97 10.89
C LYS A 660 18.90 -27.71 11.38
N ASP A 661 18.76 -27.53 12.68
CA ASP A 661 17.55 -27.33 13.47
C ASP A 661 17.26 -25.85 13.78
N GLN A 662 18.16 -24.94 13.37
CA GLN A 662 18.04 -23.51 13.65
C GLN A 662 18.19 -22.68 12.36
N LYS A 663 17.73 -23.21 11.23
CA LYS A 663 17.68 -22.41 9.99
C LYS A 663 16.71 -21.24 10.19
N PRO A 664 17.03 -20.05 9.68
CA PRO A 664 16.19 -18.88 9.88
C PRO A 664 14.86 -19.06 9.14
N LYS A 665 13.76 -18.70 9.80
CA LYS A 665 12.44 -18.64 9.17
C LYS A 665 12.28 -17.27 8.51
N PRO A 666 12.05 -17.19 7.19
CA PRO A 666 11.84 -15.90 6.53
C PRO A 666 10.44 -15.35 6.78
N TYR A 667 10.33 -14.03 6.93
CA TYR A 667 9.06 -13.31 6.84
C TYR A 667 8.63 -13.22 5.36
N ARG A 668 7.41 -13.67 5.00
CA ARG A 668 6.85 -13.39 3.66
C ARG A 668 6.27 -12.01 3.67
N LEU A 669 6.66 -11.23 2.69
CA LEU A 669 6.00 -9.96 2.42
C LEU A 669 5.21 -10.15 1.13
N GLY A 670 3.90 -10.30 1.26
CA GLY A 670 2.97 -10.43 0.15
C GLY A 670 1.79 -9.49 0.33
N LEU A 671 1.16 -9.12 -0.78
CA LEU A 671 -0.13 -8.45 -0.72
C LEU A 671 -1.21 -9.44 -0.28
N THR A 672 -2.24 -8.95 0.40
CA THR A 672 -3.37 -9.81 0.78
C THR A 672 -4.10 -10.26 -0.49
N PRO A 673 -4.68 -11.48 -0.52
CA PRO A 673 -5.39 -11.94 -1.71
C PRO A 673 -6.51 -10.98 -2.18
N PRO A 674 -7.29 -10.33 -1.27
CA PRO A 674 -8.22 -9.27 -1.66
C PRO A 674 -7.57 -8.09 -2.38
N HIS A 675 -6.43 -7.57 -1.89
CA HIS A 675 -5.70 -6.51 -2.58
C HIS A 675 -5.19 -6.97 -3.95
N ILE A 676 -4.66 -8.19 -4.06
CA ILE A 676 -4.24 -8.75 -5.36
C ILE A 676 -5.43 -8.86 -6.32
N ALA A 677 -6.59 -9.30 -5.83
CA ALA A 677 -7.80 -9.42 -6.64
C ALA A 677 -8.25 -8.06 -7.14
N GLN A 678 -8.22 -7.04 -6.28
CA GLN A 678 -8.54 -5.68 -6.65
C GLN A 678 -7.54 -5.07 -7.63
N PHE A 679 -6.24 -5.26 -7.41
CA PHE A 679 -5.19 -4.82 -8.33
C PHE A 679 -5.43 -5.43 -9.71
N THR A 680 -5.70 -6.73 -9.77
CA THR A 680 -5.93 -7.43 -11.02
C THR A 680 -7.23 -6.98 -11.70
N ALA A 681 -8.31 -6.73 -10.95
CA ALA A 681 -9.55 -6.20 -11.50
C ALA A 681 -9.35 -4.82 -12.15
N GLU A 682 -8.48 -4.00 -11.56
CA GLU A 682 -8.16 -2.65 -12.02
C GLU A 682 -7.16 -2.60 -13.18
N THR A 683 -6.15 -3.48 -13.19
CA THR A 683 -5.07 -3.44 -14.18
C THR A 683 -5.17 -4.52 -15.26
N LYS A 684 -5.97 -5.56 -15.01
CA LYS A 684 -6.08 -6.77 -15.85
C LYS A 684 -4.77 -7.55 -15.97
N THR A 685 -3.83 -7.30 -15.07
CA THR A 685 -2.52 -7.96 -15.04
C THR A 685 -2.32 -8.64 -13.70
N GLY A 686 -1.78 -9.86 -13.71
CA GLY A 686 -1.41 -10.54 -12.47
C GLY A 686 -0.25 -9.84 -11.73
N LEU A 687 -0.07 -10.22 -10.47
CA LEU A 687 1.00 -9.70 -9.62
C LEU A 687 2.39 -10.10 -10.17
N SER A 688 3.28 -9.12 -10.27
CA SER A 688 4.68 -9.34 -10.66
C SER A 688 5.56 -8.23 -10.11
N PHE A 689 6.26 -8.51 -9.00
CA PHE A 689 7.15 -7.55 -8.37
C PHE A 689 8.39 -7.24 -9.20
N THR A 690 8.83 -5.99 -9.15
CA THR A 690 10.19 -5.58 -9.53
C THR A 690 11.18 -5.99 -8.43
N PRO A 691 12.50 -6.04 -8.69
CA PRO A 691 13.48 -6.31 -7.64
C PRO A 691 13.37 -5.32 -6.48
N ALA A 692 13.03 -5.81 -5.29
CA ALA A 692 12.85 -4.98 -4.11
C ALA A 692 14.19 -4.50 -3.54
N LYS A 693 14.19 -3.33 -2.90
CA LYS A 693 15.38 -2.65 -2.36
C LYS A 693 15.15 -2.11 -0.97
N PHE A 694 16.19 -2.13 -0.14
CA PHE A 694 16.21 -1.37 1.10
C PHE A 694 16.57 0.10 0.86
N ASN A 695 16.07 1.00 1.72
CA ASN A 695 16.68 2.33 1.83
C ASN A 695 18.18 2.17 2.16
N THR A 696 19.05 2.91 1.47
CA THR A 696 20.51 2.68 1.55
C THR A 696 21.26 3.99 1.71
N GLY A 697 22.21 4.03 2.65
CA GLY A 697 23.13 5.14 2.89
C GLY A 697 24.19 4.75 3.93
N PRO A 698 25.37 5.41 3.93
CA PRO A 698 26.38 5.18 4.97
C PRO A 698 25.81 5.56 6.33
N ASP A 699 26.09 4.75 7.35
CA ASP A 699 25.63 4.95 8.73
C ASP A 699 24.09 5.01 8.92
N MET A 700 23.31 4.70 7.88
CA MET A 700 21.85 4.64 7.94
C MET A 700 21.38 3.19 8.11
N LYS A 701 20.46 2.97 9.05
CA LYS A 701 19.82 1.67 9.23
C LYS A 701 18.70 1.48 8.21
N GLU A 702 18.58 0.27 7.67
CA GLU A 702 17.46 -0.09 6.81
C GLU A 702 16.15 -0.11 7.62
N THR A 703 15.20 0.76 7.24
CA THR A 703 13.88 0.94 7.87
C THR A 703 12.73 0.60 6.92
N THR A 704 12.96 0.70 5.61
CA THR A 704 11.91 0.59 4.60
C THR A 704 12.37 -0.24 3.41
N ILE A 705 11.47 -1.06 2.88
CA ILE A 705 11.65 -1.80 1.64
C ILE A 705 10.76 -1.16 0.57
N VAL A 706 11.26 -0.98 -0.66
CA VAL A 706 10.47 -0.53 -1.81
C VAL A 706 10.48 -1.57 -2.93
N THR A 707 9.36 -1.69 -3.63
CA THR A 707 9.21 -2.40 -4.90
C THR A 707 8.05 -1.80 -5.69
N SER A 708 7.78 -2.33 -6.88
CA SER A 708 6.58 -2.02 -7.64
C SER A 708 5.97 -3.25 -8.31
N THR A 709 4.70 -3.16 -8.69
CA THR A 709 3.99 -4.15 -9.51
C THR A 709 2.98 -3.43 -10.40
N GLY A 710 3.12 -3.58 -11.73
CA GLY A 710 2.31 -2.83 -12.68
C GLY A 710 2.37 -1.32 -12.40
N PRO A 711 1.24 -0.61 -12.24
CA PRO A 711 1.22 0.83 -11.96
C PRO A 711 1.38 1.17 -10.47
N PHE A 712 1.64 0.20 -9.58
CA PHE A 712 1.70 0.45 -8.15
C PHE A 712 3.13 0.44 -7.63
N ILE A 713 3.50 1.46 -6.86
CA ILE A 713 4.64 1.39 -5.94
C ILE A 713 4.15 0.91 -4.59
N ILE A 714 4.95 0.06 -3.96
CA ILE A 714 4.65 -0.54 -2.67
C ILE A 714 5.87 -0.39 -1.77
N THR A 715 5.64 0.08 -0.55
CA THR A 715 6.67 0.13 0.49
C THR A 715 6.27 -0.71 1.69
N TRP A 716 7.20 -1.45 2.28
CA TRP A 716 7.02 -2.13 3.57
C TRP A 716 7.85 -1.45 4.66
N SER A 717 7.23 -1.22 5.82
CA SER A 717 7.95 -0.78 7.02
C SER A 717 8.60 -1.99 7.70
N MET A 718 9.91 -1.94 7.94
CA MET A 718 10.62 -2.97 8.69
C MET A 718 10.10 -3.05 10.12
N LYS A 719 9.73 -1.93 10.74
CA LYS A 719 9.17 -1.89 12.09
C LYS A 719 7.87 -2.69 12.14
N LYS A 720 6.94 -2.42 11.23
CA LYS A 720 5.65 -3.14 11.13
C LYS A 720 5.83 -4.62 10.79
N VAL A 721 6.71 -4.94 9.84
CA VAL A 721 7.03 -6.32 9.45
C VAL A 721 7.58 -7.13 10.63
N LEU A 722 8.57 -6.57 11.35
CA LEU A 722 9.18 -7.25 12.50
C LEU A 722 8.22 -7.30 13.71
N GLY A 723 7.32 -6.32 13.83
CA GLY A 723 6.21 -6.34 14.76
C GLY A 723 5.07 -7.29 14.38
N LYS A 724 5.19 -8.01 13.26
CA LYS A 724 4.16 -8.88 12.68
C LYS A 724 2.81 -8.18 12.41
N GLN A 725 2.77 -6.86 12.25
CA GLN A 725 1.49 -6.17 12.01
C GLN A 725 0.81 -6.61 10.69
N LYS A 726 -0.52 -6.56 10.67
CA LYS A 726 -1.30 -6.77 9.45
C LYS A 726 -1.03 -5.66 8.44
N GLU A 727 -1.00 -6.07 7.17
CA GLU A 727 -0.90 -5.14 6.03
C GLU A 727 0.20 -4.08 6.23
N PRO A 728 1.46 -4.48 6.50
CA PRO A 728 2.55 -3.56 6.86
C PRO A 728 3.09 -2.76 5.66
N TYR A 729 2.25 -2.53 4.65
CA TYR A 729 2.62 -1.93 3.39
C TYR A 729 1.68 -0.80 2.98
N SER A 730 2.29 0.21 2.35
CA SER A 730 1.60 1.36 1.77
C SER A 730 1.82 1.38 0.26
N ILE A 731 0.88 1.98 -0.48
CA ILE A 731 0.87 1.98 -1.94
C ILE A 731 0.67 3.37 -2.52
N LYS A 732 1.16 3.57 -3.75
CA LYS A 732 0.76 4.69 -4.62
C LYS A 732 0.54 4.17 -6.03
N ARG A 733 -0.61 4.48 -6.62
CA ARG A 733 -0.95 4.15 -8.02
C ARG A 733 -0.55 5.28 -8.97
N TYR A 734 0.06 4.89 -10.08
CA TYR A 734 0.35 5.73 -11.25
C TYR A 734 -0.63 5.43 -12.40
N ALA A 735 -0.65 6.30 -13.40
CA ALA A 735 -1.45 6.08 -14.61
C ALA A 735 -0.84 5.02 -15.54
N GLU A 736 0.49 4.84 -15.48
CA GLU A 736 1.24 3.88 -16.28
C GLU A 736 2.05 2.92 -15.40
N ASP A 737 2.52 1.82 -15.99
CA ASP A 737 3.33 0.82 -15.29
C ASP A 737 4.69 1.37 -14.87
N VAL A 738 5.03 1.18 -13.60
CA VAL A 738 6.37 1.44 -13.08
C VAL A 738 7.33 0.43 -13.70
N LYS A 739 8.44 0.95 -14.24
CA LYS A 739 9.48 0.14 -14.91
C LYS A 739 10.68 -0.11 -14.02
N ALA A 740 11.01 0.84 -13.16
CA ALA A 740 12.02 0.69 -12.13
C ALA A 740 11.77 1.68 -10.99
N ASP A 741 12.18 1.30 -9.79
CA ASP A 741 12.06 2.11 -8.58
C ASP A 741 13.30 1.91 -7.71
N ASN A 742 13.68 2.95 -6.96
CA ASN A 742 14.74 2.87 -5.96
C ASN A 742 14.68 4.07 -5.00
N PHE A 743 15.26 3.95 -3.82
CA PHE A 743 15.43 5.09 -2.92
C PHE A 743 16.46 6.08 -3.46
N ARG A 744 16.26 7.36 -3.13
CA ARG A 744 17.34 8.34 -3.16
C ARG A 744 18.44 7.89 -2.20
N PHE A 745 19.69 7.91 -2.64
CA PHE A 745 20.81 7.49 -1.80
C PHE A 745 20.92 8.39 -0.54
N GLY A 746 21.13 7.78 0.62
CA GLY A 746 21.22 8.50 1.90
C GLY A 746 19.87 9.00 2.45
N SER A 747 18.75 8.55 1.89
CA SER A 747 17.41 8.93 2.36
C SER A 747 16.44 7.73 2.30
N ASP A 748 15.53 7.64 3.27
CA ASP A 748 14.37 6.76 3.23
C ASP A 748 13.07 7.50 2.86
N LYS A 749 13.14 8.83 2.71
CA LYS A 749 12.00 9.70 2.43
C LYS A 749 11.69 9.85 0.95
N GLY A 750 12.68 9.74 0.06
CA GLY A 750 12.51 9.95 -1.38
C GLY A 750 12.66 8.66 -2.18
N ILE A 751 11.66 8.35 -3.01
CA ILE A 751 11.65 7.19 -3.92
C ILE A 751 11.63 7.70 -5.36
N ILE A 752 12.63 7.29 -6.14
CA ILE A 752 12.77 7.62 -7.55
C ILE A 752 12.04 6.56 -8.36
N VAL A 753 11.19 7.00 -9.27
CA VAL A 753 10.25 6.17 -10.03
C VAL A 753 10.47 6.41 -11.52
N ALA A 754 10.81 5.37 -12.26
CA ALA A 754 10.85 5.41 -13.71
C ALA A 754 9.54 4.81 -14.27
N LEU A 755 8.69 5.69 -14.82
CA LEU A 755 7.52 5.32 -15.63
C LEU A 755 7.96 5.07 -17.08
N PRO A 756 7.10 4.62 -18.01
CA PRO A 756 7.53 4.30 -19.37
C PRO A 756 8.21 5.48 -20.08
N ASN A 757 7.72 6.70 -19.88
CA ASN A 757 8.22 7.92 -20.54
C ASN A 757 8.59 9.06 -19.58
N GLU A 758 8.44 8.85 -18.27
CA GLU A 758 8.60 9.91 -17.26
C GLU A 758 9.44 9.39 -16.10
N VAL A 759 9.99 10.34 -15.33
CA VAL A 759 10.67 10.04 -14.07
C VAL A 759 10.12 10.95 -12.98
N ASP A 760 9.71 10.35 -11.87
CA ASP A 760 9.12 11.03 -10.71
C ASP A 760 9.97 10.77 -9.46
N LEU A 761 9.96 11.71 -8.52
CA LEU A 761 10.52 11.56 -7.17
C LEU A 761 9.37 11.70 -6.17
N VAL A 762 8.91 10.58 -5.65
CA VAL A 762 7.81 10.55 -4.70
C VAL A 762 8.31 10.51 -3.26
N ARG A 763 7.69 11.31 -2.39
CA ARG A 763 7.91 11.22 -0.94
C ARG A 763 7.24 9.97 -0.37
N ARG A 764 7.88 9.26 0.55
CA ARG A 764 7.34 8.07 1.21
C ARG A 764 5.97 8.34 1.85
N ALA A 765 5.80 9.51 2.49
CA ALA A 765 4.54 9.94 3.10
C ALA A 765 3.36 10.10 2.10
N ALA A 766 3.64 10.21 0.80
CA ALA A 766 2.58 10.26 -0.22
C ALA A 766 1.96 8.89 -0.52
N LEU A 767 2.55 7.79 -0.04
CA LEU A 767 2.00 6.45 -0.17
C LEU A 767 0.95 6.24 0.93
N LYS A 768 -0.17 5.61 0.57
CA LYS A 768 -1.32 5.44 1.45
C LYS A 768 -1.59 3.97 1.73
N ARG A 769 -2.32 3.69 2.81
CA ARG A 769 -2.83 2.33 3.05
C ARG A 769 -3.66 1.85 1.83
N PRO A 770 -3.58 0.56 1.46
CA PRO A 770 -4.36 0.03 0.36
C PRO A 770 -5.84 0.06 0.73
N THR A 771 -6.61 0.83 -0.01
CA THR A 771 -8.07 0.93 0.11
C THR A 771 -8.65 0.95 -1.28
N ARG A 772 -9.98 0.81 -1.39
CA ARG A 772 -10.61 0.87 -2.71
C ARG A 772 -10.32 2.16 -3.46
N GLU A 773 -10.19 3.27 -2.74
CA GLU A 773 -9.92 4.58 -3.31
C GLU A 773 -8.45 4.74 -3.71
N SER A 774 -7.50 4.30 -2.88
CA SER A 774 -6.06 4.40 -3.20
C SER A 774 -5.62 3.42 -4.29
N ILE A 775 -6.37 2.33 -4.48
CA ILE A 775 -6.14 1.35 -5.55
C ILE A 775 -6.84 1.78 -6.84
N ALA A 776 -7.95 2.51 -6.80
CA ALA A 776 -8.69 2.93 -8.00
C ALA A 776 -7.85 3.87 -8.88
N PRO A 777 -8.16 3.97 -10.20
CA PRO A 777 -7.41 4.83 -11.09
C PRO A 777 -7.59 6.27 -10.63
N PRO A 778 -6.54 7.10 -10.69
CA PRO A 778 -6.69 8.52 -10.40
C PRO A 778 -7.79 9.09 -11.32
N ALA A 779 -8.80 9.74 -10.72
CA ALA A 779 -10.01 10.14 -11.44
C ALA A 779 -9.67 11.04 -12.63
N PHE A 780 -9.81 10.52 -13.85
CA PHE A 780 -9.76 11.32 -15.06
C PHE A 780 -10.99 12.24 -15.09
N ASN A 781 -10.81 13.52 -14.78
CA ASN A 781 -11.84 14.54 -14.99
C ASN A 781 -12.08 14.72 -16.50
N ALA A 782 -12.92 13.86 -17.10
CA ALA A 782 -13.33 13.91 -18.50
C ALA A 782 -14.39 15.01 -18.80
N ALA A 783 -14.45 16.06 -17.97
CA ALA A 783 -15.35 17.20 -18.14
C ALA A 783 -14.59 18.51 -17.89
N MET A 784 -13.67 18.88 -18.78
CA MET A 784 -13.13 20.24 -18.83
C MET A 784 -13.10 20.75 -20.28
N THR A 785 -14.08 21.57 -20.61
CA THR A 785 -13.96 22.61 -21.64
C THR A 785 -12.78 23.55 -21.31
N PRO A 786 -12.08 24.10 -22.31
CA PRO A 786 -10.82 24.81 -22.12
C PRO A 786 -11.07 26.23 -21.62
N LYS A 787 -11.39 26.41 -20.32
CA LYS A 787 -11.44 27.74 -19.66
C LYS A 787 -11.66 27.67 -18.14
N ALA A 788 -10.93 26.81 -17.42
CA ALA A 788 -10.83 26.93 -15.95
C ALA A 788 -9.62 26.14 -15.43
N ARG A 789 -8.42 26.71 -15.58
CA ARG A 789 -7.20 26.22 -14.93
C ARG A 789 -7.06 26.96 -13.60
N ARG A 790 -7.29 26.26 -12.48
CA ARG A 790 -6.49 26.27 -11.23
C ARG A 790 -7.34 25.83 -10.02
N SER A 791 -6.77 24.83 -9.33
CA SER A 791 -6.96 24.43 -7.92
C SER A 791 -7.67 23.09 -7.69
N ARG A 792 -6.88 22.01 -7.60
CA ARG A 792 -6.84 21.02 -6.50
C ARG A 792 -6.00 19.79 -6.90
N GLY A 793 -5.01 19.46 -6.06
CA GLY A 793 -4.69 18.08 -5.66
C GLY A 793 -3.98 17.13 -6.64
N TYR A 794 -3.32 17.62 -7.69
CA TYR A 794 -2.40 16.79 -8.48
C TYR A 794 -0.96 17.24 -8.27
N LEU A 795 -0.04 16.28 -8.29
CA LEU A 795 1.39 16.52 -8.53
C LEU A 795 1.49 17.65 -9.55
N THR A 796 2.20 18.70 -9.19
CA THR A 796 2.40 19.80 -10.11
C THR A 796 3.24 19.28 -11.28
N ARG A 797 3.11 19.87 -12.46
CA ARG A 797 3.98 19.55 -13.61
C ARG A 797 5.48 19.73 -13.30
N ASN A 798 5.82 20.29 -12.14
CA ASN A 798 7.17 20.48 -11.65
C ASN A 798 7.71 19.28 -10.84
N ASP A 799 6.84 18.35 -10.42
CA ASP A 799 7.22 17.15 -9.64
C ASP A 799 7.62 15.99 -10.57
N ILE A 800 7.02 15.96 -11.75
CA ILE A 800 7.26 14.96 -12.79
C ILE A 800 8.13 15.61 -13.86
N VAL A 801 9.28 15.01 -14.11
CA VAL A 801 10.14 15.48 -15.18
C VAL A 801 9.77 14.72 -16.44
N ASP A 802 9.19 15.43 -17.41
CA ASP A 802 9.02 14.95 -18.78
C ASP A 802 10.41 14.53 -19.27
N SER A 803 10.58 13.23 -19.47
CA SER A 803 11.81 12.73 -20.07
C SER A 803 11.83 13.24 -21.51
N PRO A 804 12.90 13.90 -22.00
CA PRO A 804 12.93 14.48 -23.35
C PRO A 804 13.16 13.43 -24.45
N TYR A 805 12.61 12.24 -24.22
CA TYR A 805 12.58 11.11 -25.13
C TYR A 805 11.16 10.97 -25.68
#